data_AF-A0A015L8Z6-F1
#
_entry.id   AF-A0A015L8Z6-F1
#
_cell.length_a   1.000
_cell.length_b   1.000
_cell.length_c   1.000
_cell.angle_alpha   90.00
_cell.angle_beta   90.00
_cell.angle_gamma   90.00
#
_symmetry.space_group_name_H-M   'P 1'
#
loop_
_entity.id
_entity.type
_entity.pdbx_description
1 polymer ?
#
loop_
_entity_poly.entity_id
_entity_poly.type
_entity_poly.pdbx_seq_one_letter_code
_entity_poly.pdbx_strand_id
1 'polypeptide(L)'
;MNSLAICYENGKGTEKNLEKAFHWYQKAAENGHINAMNNLATFYYNGKETEKNLEKAFHWYQKATENGNKKAMFNLAICYENGKGTETNLEKAFHWYQNAAGNGSKKAMNNLAICYYNGEGTEKNLEKTFHWYQKAVENGSDIAMNNLAICYENGRGTEKNLEKAFCWYQKTAENGNENAMNSLAICYENGDGTEKNLEKAFHWYQKAAENGNKKAMFNLAICYENGKGTEKNLEKALHWYQKAAENGYIGAMNNLAICYENGRGTKKNLEKAFHWYQKAAKNGNKKAMNNLAICYENGEGTEKNFEIAFHWYKKAAENGNKTAMFNLAICYKDGVGIEKNSEKAFCWYQIAAEYGHINAMNNLAICYKNGEGTEKNLEKAFRWYQKAAENGNESAMSSLAICYENGEGTKRNLEKAFHWYQKAAENGDKKAMNNLAICYENGEGTERKVVENGNEVAMFNLAMCYYNGKETKKNLEKAFHWYHIAAVNGHINAMNSLAVCYKNGEGTEKNLEKAFHWYQKAAENGDKKAMNSLAICYENREGTVKNLKKAFCWYQKAAENGHLNAMNSLAICYKNGEGTEKNLEKAFYWYQKAVENGNENAMNSLAICYENGEGTKKNLEKAFCWYQKAAENGDNKAMFNLANSYDNGEGTEKNLEKAFHWYQKAAENGDNKAMFNLADRYDNGEGTEKNLEKAFHWYQKAAENGNKKAMNNLAICYENGEGTEKNLIKAFYWYHVAVKNGNEVAMFNLAICYENGEGTEKNLEKAFYWYRKAVESGNEIAMFNLAKCYENGEGPKKDLEKAFHWYQKAAENSHINAMNSLAICYENGEGTEKNLEKAFHWYQKAVENGDKKAMNSLAMCYKNGEGTVKNLEKAFYWYQKAAESGDETAMFNLVKYYNNGEGTEKNLEKAFYWYQKVAENGNKKAMNSLAICYENREGTEKNLEKAFNWYQKAAKNDNEVAMFNLAKCYENGEGTEKNLEKAFYWYQKAAENGDETAMFNLVKYYINGEGTERNLEKAFYWYQKAAENGDEVAMFNLVKCYNNEEGTKKNLCNECKRPYTDYQWCQQCNTRRFQQDFSKWTSKDEFIDEFIKEAQLNAKNSYEILEWIPYNKLSSIDYYDKGGFGEIHKAIWLDGPIYGWDFDKQQWYRQTEYEVILKTLNNSSNLNSEFLDEWKYHYNCQKKSFSKFIQFFGITQDPNNLNYIIVMSYAKKGSLRKCLSDIIKFKWQDKLQLLIRTQSNS
;
A
#
# COMPACT_ATOMS: atom_id res chain seq x y z
N MET A 1 -11.18 31.48 86.62
CA MET A 1 -10.78 30.29 85.80
C MET A 1 -11.64 30.15 84.55
N ASN A 2 -12.96 30.00 84.64
CA ASN A 2 -13.83 29.87 83.45
C ASN A 2 -13.75 31.05 82.46
N SER A 3 -13.77 32.30 82.93
CA SER A 3 -13.64 33.46 82.04
C SER A 3 -12.29 33.49 81.31
N LEU A 4 -11.23 33.03 81.97
CA LEU A 4 -9.90 32.90 81.36
C LEU A 4 -9.89 31.81 80.29
N ALA A 5 -10.57 30.67 80.54
CA ALA A 5 -10.77 29.62 79.55
C ALA A 5 -11.51 30.15 78.31
N ILE A 6 -12.59 30.93 78.50
CA ILE A 6 -13.35 31.57 77.40
C ILE A 6 -12.48 32.56 76.62
N CYS A 7 -11.62 33.33 77.29
CA CYS A 7 -10.72 34.28 76.64
C CYS A 7 -9.71 33.56 75.74
N TYR A 8 -9.09 32.47 76.23
CA TYR A 8 -8.20 31.63 75.44
C TYR A 8 -8.93 30.88 74.32
N GLU A 9 -10.17 30.43 74.53
CA GLU A 9 -10.95 29.76 73.48
C GLU A 9 -11.31 30.69 72.32
N ASN A 10 -11.63 31.95 72.64
CA ASN A 10 -12.12 32.93 71.67
C ASN A 10 -11.07 33.95 71.21
N GLY A 11 -9.85 33.92 71.76
CA GLY A 11 -8.81 34.92 71.47
C GLY A 11 -9.17 36.33 71.91
N LYS A 12 -10.00 36.49 72.95
CA LYS A 12 -10.42 37.82 73.46
C LYS A 12 -9.47 38.27 74.56
N GLY A 13 -8.63 39.27 74.26
CA GLY A 13 -7.62 39.80 75.20
C GLY A 13 -6.39 38.92 75.40
N THR A 14 -6.25 37.84 74.63
CA THR A 14 -5.11 36.92 74.54
C THR A 14 -5.12 36.27 73.16
N GLU A 15 -3.99 35.73 72.70
CA GLU A 15 -3.99 34.85 71.53
C GLU A 15 -4.89 33.62 71.80
N LYS A 16 -5.61 33.19 70.77
CA LYS A 16 -6.47 32.00 70.83
C LYS A 16 -5.60 30.76 71.07
N ASN A 17 -5.82 30.08 72.19
CA ASN A 17 -5.08 28.90 72.58
C ASN A 17 -6.02 27.87 73.19
N LEU A 18 -6.42 26.87 72.39
CA LEU A 18 -7.41 25.88 72.78
C LEU A 18 -6.88 24.91 73.84
N GLU A 19 -5.57 24.63 73.87
CA GLU A 19 -4.94 23.79 74.89
C GLU A 19 -5.03 24.45 76.28
N LYS A 20 -4.70 25.74 76.35
CA LYS A 20 -4.89 26.55 77.57
C LYS A 20 -6.36 26.67 77.93
N ALA A 21 -7.25 26.82 76.96
CA ALA A 21 -8.69 26.84 77.21
C ALA A 21 -9.18 25.51 77.82
N PHE A 22 -8.77 24.38 77.25
CA PHE A 22 -9.07 23.05 77.78
C PHE A 22 -8.56 22.88 79.20
N HIS A 23 -7.29 23.18 79.46
CA HIS A 23 -6.69 23.11 80.80
C HIS A 23 -7.47 23.97 81.81
N TRP A 24 -7.84 25.20 81.46
CA TRP A 24 -8.59 26.09 82.36
C TRP A 24 -10.06 25.69 82.51
N TYR A 25 -10.68 25.11 81.49
CA TYR A 25 -12.02 24.51 81.60
C TYR A 25 -12.00 23.29 82.50
N GLN A 26 -10.98 22.44 82.40
CA GLN A 26 -10.78 21.28 83.27
C GLN A 26 -10.67 21.72 84.73
N LYS A 27 -9.72 22.63 85.05
CA LYS A 27 -9.57 23.15 86.42
C LYS A 27 -10.84 23.83 86.93
N ALA A 28 -11.55 24.58 86.09
CA ALA A 28 -12.79 25.24 86.50
C ALA A 28 -13.94 24.24 86.74
N ALA A 29 -14.05 23.20 85.91
CA ALA A 29 -15.06 22.15 86.04
C ALA A 29 -14.81 21.27 87.28
N GLU A 30 -13.56 20.93 87.56
CA GLU A 30 -13.14 20.22 88.79
C GLU A 30 -13.49 21.02 90.05
N ASN A 31 -13.41 22.36 89.99
CA ASN A 31 -13.84 23.27 91.06
C ASN A 31 -15.35 23.60 91.07
N GLY A 32 -16.18 22.81 90.39
CA GLY A 32 -17.65 22.96 90.47
C GLY A 32 -18.28 23.99 89.53
N HIS A 33 -17.52 24.62 88.61
CA HIS A 33 -18.08 25.66 87.74
C HIS A 33 -18.98 25.09 86.62
N ILE A 34 -20.29 25.33 86.73
CA ILE A 34 -21.36 24.74 85.90
C ILE A 34 -21.16 24.93 84.39
N ASN A 35 -20.81 26.13 83.93
CA ASN A 35 -20.57 26.38 82.50
C ASN A 35 -19.25 25.76 82.00
N ALA A 36 -18.28 25.60 82.90
CA ALA A 36 -17.00 24.98 82.54
C ALA A 36 -17.18 23.48 82.34
N MET A 37 -18.03 22.83 83.15
CA MET A 37 -18.41 21.42 82.96
C MET A 37 -19.03 21.17 81.58
N ASN A 38 -19.97 22.01 81.14
CA ASN A 38 -20.56 21.89 79.81
C ASN A 38 -19.52 22.09 78.69
N ASN A 39 -18.66 23.10 78.82
CA ASN A 39 -17.66 23.38 77.79
C ASN A 39 -16.59 22.28 77.75
N LEU A 40 -16.15 21.76 78.91
CA LEU A 40 -15.26 20.62 79.00
C LEU A 40 -15.88 19.36 78.35
N ALA A 41 -17.16 19.10 78.61
CA ALA A 41 -17.89 18.03 77.95
C ALA A 41 -17.89 18.18 76.42
N THR A 42 -18.05 19.41 75.91
CA THR A 42 -17.97 19.71 74.47
C THR A 42 -16.58 19.49 73.88
N PHE A 43 -15.50 19.75 74.64
CA PHE A 43 -14.14 19.44 74.20
C PHE A 43 -13.92 17.93 74.08
N TYR A 44 -14.33 17.14 75.08
CA TYR A 44 -14.27 15.68 75.02
C TYR A 44 -15.16 15.08 73.93
N TYR A 45 -16.35 15.63 73.70
CA TYR A 45 -17.30 15.15 72.70
C TYR A 45 -16.75 15.31 71.27
N ASN A 46 -16.07 16.44 71.02
CA ASN A 46 -15.52 16.77 69.70
C ASN A 46 -14.07 16.31 69.49
N GLY A 47 -13.34 15.94 70.56
CA GLY A 47 -11.92 15.63 70.50
C GLY A 47 -11.04 16.84 70.17
N LYS A 48 -11.40 18.03 70.66
CA LYS A 48 -10.63 19.26 70.43
C LYS A 48 -9.54 19.38 71.49
N GLU A 49 -8.27 19.31 71.11
CA GLU A 49 -7.08 19.36 71.99
C GLU A 49 -6.98 18.23 73.05
N THR A 50 -7.90 17.28 73.02
CA THR A 50 -7.89 16.03 73.79
C THR A 50 -8.38 14.92 72.89
N GLU A 51 -8.03 13.67 73.20
CA GLU A 51 -8.65 12.53 72.55
C GLU A 51 -10.18 12.57 72.75
N LYS A 52 -10.92 12.29 71.67
CA LYS A 52 -12.39 12.21 71.70
C LYS A 52 -12.80 11.11 72.67
N ASN A 53 -13.49 11.50 73.74
CA ASN A 53 -13.93 10.57 74.78
C ASN A 53 -15.41 10.81 75.09
N LEU A 54 -16.27 9.98 74.49
CA LEU A 54 -17.72 10.16 74.60
C LEU A 54 -18.25 9.84 76.01
N GLU A 55 -17.64 8.92 76.73
CA GLU A 55 -18.01 8.60 78.11
C GLU A 55 -17.72 9.78 79.05
N LYS A 56 -16.53 10.39 78.95
CA LYS A 56 -16.19 11.61 79.70
C LYS A 56 -17.08 12.78 79.29
N ALA A 57 -17.39 12.92 78.01
CA ALA A 57 -18.32 13.94 77.54
C ALA A 57 -19.71 13.75 78.15
N PHE A 58 -20.25 12.52 78.11
CA PHE A 58 -21.52 12.17 78.71
C PHE A 58 -21.53 12.46 80.21
N HIS A 59 -20.53 11.98 80.95
CA HIS A 59 -20.37 12.23 82.38
C HIS A 59 -20.40 13.74 82.72
N TRP A 60 -19.63 14.56 82.00
CA TRP A 60 -19.59 16.00 82.26
C TRP A 60 -20.86 16.74 81.80
N TYR A 61 -21.53 16.31 80.72
CA TYR A 61 -22.85 16.83 80.35
C TYR A 61 -23.92 16.49 81.39
N GLN A 62 -23.90 15.26 81.92
CA GLN A 62 -24.79 14.84 82.98
C GLN A 62 -24.56 15.68 84.23
N LYS A 63 -23.31 15.78 84.70
CA LYS A 63 -22.96 16.57 85.89
C LYS A 63 -23.29 18.06 85.72
N ALA A 64 -23.07 18.63 84.53
CA ALA A 64 -23.48 20.00 84.23
C ALA A 64 -25.01 20.16 84.28
N THR A 65 -25.75 19.18 83.78
CA THR A 65 -27.22 19.18 83.77
C THR A 65 -27.80 19.07 85.18
N GLU A 66 -27.25 18.18 86.01
CA GLU A 66 -27.60 18.03 87.43
C GLU A 66 -27.39 19.33 88.22
N ASN A 67 -26.38 20.13 87.83
CA ASN A 67 -26.14 21.46 88.39
C ASN A 67 -26.87 22.60 87.64
N GLY A 68 -27.93 22.30 86.87
CA GLY A 68 -28.82 23.30 86.28
C GLY A 68 -28.34 23.93 84.97
N ASN A 69 -27.35 23.36 84.27
CA ASN A 69 -26.90 23.91 83.00
C ASN A 69 -27.91 23.64 81.87
N LYS A 70 -28.57 24.72 81.41
CA LYS A 70 -29.58 24.67 80.33
C LYS A 70 -29.05 24.19 78.98
N LYS A 71 -27.79 24.48 78.64
CA LYS A 71 -27.17 24.03 77.38
C LYS A 71 -26.79 22.54 77.45
N ALA A 72 -26.37 22.07 78.62
CA ALA A 72 -26.03 20.67 78.83
C ALA A 72 -27.25 19.75 78.71
N MET A 73 -28.44 20.19 79.12
CA MET A 73 -29.69 19.41 78.98
C MET A 73 -29.95 18.96 77.53
N PHE A 74 -29.76 19.85 76.55
CA PHE A 74 -29.92 19.53 75.13
C PHE A 74 -28.84 18.56 74.63
N ASN A 75 -27.58 18.77 75.03
CA ASN A 75 -26.48 17.89 74.62
C ASN A 75 -26.61 16.50 75.26
N LEU A 76 -27.11 16.42 76.50
CA LEU A 76 -27.42 15.17 77.19
C LEU A 76 -28.55 14.41 76.49
N ALA A 77 -29.58 15.11 76.00
CA ALA A 77 -30.64 14.52 75.19
C ALA A 77 -30.09 13.89 73.90
N ILE A 78 -29.19 14.59 73.19
CA ILE A 78 -28.50 14.04 71.99
C ILE A 78 -27.67 12.80 72.34
N CYS A 79 -27.00 12.79 73.49
CA CYS A 79 -26.24 11.64 73.95
C CYS A 79 -27.12 10.41 74.14
N TYR A 80 -28.28 10.55 74.79
CA TYR A 80 -29.23 9.46 74.95
C TYR A 80 -29.90 9.04 73.64
N GLU A 81 -30.23 9.98 72.75
CA GLU A 81 -30.84 9.67 71.44
C GLU A 81 -29.92 8.82 70.56
N ASN A 82 -28.62 9.12 70.58
CA ASN A 82 -27.65 8.52 69.67
C ASN A 82 -26.72 7.48 70.34
N GLY A 83 -26.93 7.18 71.63
CA GLY A 83 -26.05 6.28 72.39
C GLY A 83 -24.59 6.77 72.48
N LYS A 84 -24.37 8.09 72.65
CA LYS A 84 -23.01 8.67 72.69
C LYS A 84 -22.50 8.76 74.13
N GLY A 85 -21.62 7.82 74.50
CA GLY A 85 -21.06 7.71 75.85
C GLY A 85 -22.02 7.05 76.86
N THR A 86 -23.14 6.52 76.38
CA THR A 86 -24.18 5.80 77.11
C THR A 86 -24.97 4.95 76.11
N GLU A 87 -25.86 4.06 76.57
CA GLU A 87 -26.75 3.31 75.67
C GLU A 87 -27.88 4.20 75.11
N THR A 88 -28.39 3.86 73.93
CA THR A 88 -29.53 4.56 73.33
C THR A 88 -30.76 4.46 74.23
N ASN A 89 -31.34 5.59 74.60
CA ASN A 89 -32.55 5.66 75.41
C ASN A 89 -33.44 6.82 74.94
N LEU A 90 -34.39 6.52 74.06
CA LEU A 90 -35.27 7.52 73.45
C LEU A 90 -36.21 8.19 74.47
N GLU A 91 -36.64 7.49 75.52
CA GLU A 91 -37.48 8.06 76.58
C GLU A 91 -36.73 9.12 77.39
N LYS A 92 -35.47 8.84 77.78
CA LYS A 92 -34.60 9.81 78.45
C LYS A 92 -34.23 10.96 77.52
N ALA A 93 -33.99 10.68 76.24
CA ALA A 93 -33.75 11.72 75.25
C ALA A 93 -34.97 12.66 75.14
N PHE A 94 -36.18 12.11 75.00
CA PHE A 94 -37.43 12.85 74.97
C PHE A 94 -37.62 13.69 76.24
N HIS A 95 -37.44 13.11 77.43
CA HIS A 95 -37.53 13.81 78.71
C HIS A 95 -36.57 15.02 78.77
N TRP A 96 -35.31 14.83 78.38
CA TRP A 96 -34.33 15.93 78.39
C TRP A 96 -34.57 16.95 77.28
N TYR A 97 -35.06 16.55 76.11
CA TYR A 97 -35.53 17.48 75.07
C TYR A 97 -36.71 18.32 75.57
N GLN A 98 -37.68 17.71 76.28
CA GLN A 98 -38.82 18.41 76.86
C GLN A 98 -38.36 19.44 77.92
N ASN A 99 -37.47 19.05 78.82
CA ASN A 99 -36.93 19.96 79.83
C ASN A 99 -36.10 21.09 79.22
N ALA A 100 -35.26 20.79 78.22
CA ALA A 100 -34.48 21.82 77.52
C ALA A 100 -35.39 22.76 76.72
N ALA A 101 -36.45 22.25 76.09
CA ALA A 101 -37.44 23.05 75.36
C ALA A 101 -38.24 23.97 76.30
N GLY A 102 -38.66 23.47 77.47
CA GLY A 102 -39.29 24.28 78.53
C GLY A 102 -38.41 25.41 79.05
N ASN A 103 -37.09 25.26 78.94
CA ASN A 103 -36.09 26.27 79.30
C ASN A 103 -35.71 27.24 78.16
N GLY A 104 -36.46 27.26 77.05
CA GLY A 104 -36.26 28.19 75.94
C GLY A 104 -35.24 27.72 74.88
N SER A 105 -34.78 26.46 74.93
CA SER A 105 -33.87 25.95 73.89
C SER A 105 -34.62 25.70 72.59
N LYS A 106 -34.46 26.62 71.62
CA LYS A 106 -35.06 26.51 70.27
C LYS A 106 -34.67 25.23 69.52
N LYS A 107 -33.45 24.71 69.74
CA LYS A 107 -33.00 23.43 69.18
C LYS A 107 -33.72 22.25 69.81
N ALA A 108 -33.95 22.30 71.12
CA ALA A 108 -34.70 21.27 71.83
C ALA A 108 -36.19 21.29 71.45
N MET A 109 -36.79 22.47 71.26
CA MET A 109 -38.19 22.58 70.78
C MET A 109 -38.36 21.91 69.41
N ASN A 110 -37.41 22.11 68.47
CA ASN A 110 -37.43 21.45 67.17
C ASN A 110 -37.31 19.93 67.29
N ASN A 111 -36.36 19.43 68.08
CA ASN A 111 -36.18 17.99 68.25
C ASN A 111 -37.34 17.34 69.01
N LEU A 112 -37.94 18.05 69.96
CA LEU A 112 -39.15 17.60 70.65
C LEU A 112 -40.35 17.47 69.68
N ALA A 113 -40.48 18.39 68.72
CA ALA A 113 -41.48 18.27 67.66
C ALA A 113 -41.21 17.05 66.76
N ILE A 114 -39.95 16.74 66.46
CA ILE A 114 -39.56 15.51 65.73
C ILE A 114 -39.93 14.26 66.52
N CYS A 115 -39.66 14.23 67.84
CA CYS A 115 -40.04 13.12 68.70
C CYS A 115 -41.56 12.87 68.66
N TYR A 116 -42.38 13.92 68.75
CA TYR A 116 -43.84 13.79 68.61
C TYR A 116 -44.27 13.40 67.19
N TYR A 117 -43.54 13.80 66.15
CA TYR A 117 -43.88 13.45 64.77
C TYR A 117 -43.63 11.97 64.46
N ASN A 118 -42.51 11.43 64.97
CA ASN A 118 -42.10 10.04 64.76
C ASN A 118 -42.66 9.07 65.82
N GLY A 119 -43.04 9.57 67.00
CA GLY A 119 -43.34 8.73 68.16
C GLY A 119 -42.07 8.17 68.81
N GLU A 120 -40.99 8.96 68.86
CA GLU A 120 -39.71 8.55 69.46
C GLU A 120 -39.66 8.95 70.93
N GLY A 121 -39.59 7.97 71.83
CA GLY A 121 -39.60 8.20 73.29
C GLY A 121 -40.94 8.71 73.84
N THR A 122 -41.98 8.80 72.99
CA THR A 122 -43.35 9.22 73.31
C THR A 122 -44.30 8.70 72.21
N GLU A 123 -45.62 8.86 72.38
CA GLU A 123 -46.58 8.53 71.33
C GLU A 123 -46.61 9.60 70.23
N LYS A 124 -46.88 9.17 68.99
CA LYS A 124 -47.03 10.08 67.84
C LYS A 124 -48.19 11.05 68.06
N ASN A 125 -47.92 12.34 67.97
CA ASN A 125 -48.91 13.40 68.16
C ASN A 125 -48.66 14.57 67.21
N LEU A 126 -49.48 14.69 66.16
CA LEU A 126 -49.31 15.71 65.12
C LEU A 126 -49.66 17.12 65.62
N GLU A 127 -50.61 17.27 66.54
CA GLU A 127 -50.96 18.58 67.12
C GLU A 127 -49.79 19.13 67.96
N LYS A 128 -49.19 18.30 68.81
CA LYS A 128 -48.00 18.66 69.59
C LYS A 128 -46.79 18.90 68.68
N THR A 129 -46.68 18.15 67.58
CA THR A 129 -45.66 18.40 66.54
C THR A 129 -45.79 19.82 66.00
N PHE A 130 -46.98 20.20 65.55
CA PHE A 130 -47.26 21.54 65.01
C PHE A 130 -46.99 22.63 66.06
N HIS A 131 -47.53 22.45 67.27
CA HIS A 131 -47.35 23.38 68.40
C HIS A 131 -45.88 23.65 68.73
N TRP A 132 -45.06 22.60 68.82
CA TRP A 132 -43.64 22.76 69.14
C TRP A 132 -42.81 23.32 67.99
N TYR A 133 -43.14 23.02 66.73
CA TYR A 133 -42.54 23.72 65.60
C TYR A 133 -42.90 25.21 65.59
N GLN A 134 -44.16 25.55 65.85
CA GLN A 134 -44.59 26.94 65.95
C GLN A 134 -43.84 27.68 67.08
N LYS A 135 -43.79 27.10 68.29
CA LYS A 135 -43.01 27.68 69.39
C LYS A 135 -41.53 27.82 69.08
N ALA A 136 -40.93 26.86 68.38
CA ALA A 136 -39.54 26.93 67.96
C ALA A 136 -39.31 28.11 67.00
N VAL A 137 -40.23 28.35 66.06
CA VAL A 137 -40.20 29.49 65.13
C VAL A 137 -40.35 30.81 65.87
N GLU A 138 -41.29 30.91 66.82
CA GLU A 138 -41.48 32.10 67.67
C GLU A 138 -40.22 32.43 68.49
N ASN A 139 -39.41 31.43 68.84
CA ASN A 139 -38.11 31.57 69.50
C ASN A 139 -36.92 31.70 68.52
N GLY A 140 -37.19 32.01 67.25
CA GLY A 140 -36.17 32.29 66.23
C GLY A 140 -35.43 31.05 65.72
N SER A 141 -36.11 29.91 65.58
CA SER A 141 -35.54 28.70 64.95
C SER A 141 -35.82 28.67 63.45
N ASP A 142 -34.79 28.93 62.64
CA ASP A 142 -34.89 28.89 61.18
C ASP A 142 -35.17 27.47 60.64
N ILE A 143 -34.67 26.44 61.33
CA ILE A 143 -34.89 25.02 60.95
C ILE A 143 -36.37 24.64 61.11
N ALA A 144 -37.03 25.17 62.15
CA ALA A 144 -38.42 24.86 62.42
C ALA A 144 -39.39 25.53 61.42
N MET A 145 -38.99 26.64 60.77
CA MET A 145 -39.85 27.34 59.80
C MET A 145 -40.20 26.48 58.60
N ASN A 146 -39.24 25.71 58.07
CA ASN A 146 -39.48 24.79 56.96
C ASN A 146 -40.42 23.64 57.36
N ASN A 147 -40.24 23.08 58.57
CA ASN A 147 -41.11 22.00 59.05
C ASN A 147 -42.54 22.49 59.32
N LEU A 148 -42.67 23.73 59.81
CA LEU A 148 -43.96 24.41 59.97
C LEU A 148 -44.66 24.62 58.62
N ALA A 149 -43.92 24.99 57.57
CA ALA A 149 -44.44 25.11 56.21
C ALA A 149 -44.99 23.77 55.69
N ILE A 150 -44.25 22.66 55.89
CA ILE A 150 -44.68 21.30 55.53
C ILE A 150 -45.97 20.90 56.29
N CYS A 151 -46.10 21.32 57.56
CA CYS A 151 -47.32 21.10 58.33
C CYS A 151 -48.53 21.79 57.70
N TYR A 152 -48.40 23.05 57.29
CA TYR A 152 -49.46 23.78 56.58
C TYR A 152 -49.75 23.20 55.20
N GLU A 153 -48.73 22.80 54.44
CA GLU A 153 -48.91 22.22 53.09
C GLU A 153 -49.72 20.92 53.12
N ASN A 154 -49.48 20.08 54.13
CA ASN A 154 -50.07 18.74 54.23
C ASN A 154 -51.22 18.64 55.23
N GLY A 155 -51.55 19.72 55.96
CA GLY A 155 -52.54 19.69 57.03
C GLY A 155 -52.15 18.81 58.22
N ARG A 156 -50.87 18.81 58.63
CA ARG A 156 -50.37 17.96 59.73
C ARG A 156 -50.44 18.71 61.06
N GLY A 157 -51.39 18.33 61.90
CA GLY A 157 -51.60 18.97 63.23
C GLY A 157 -52.24 20.36 63.16
N THR A 158 -52.64 20.79 61.96
CA THR A 158 -53.37 22.02 61.62
C THR A 158 -54.15 21.77 60.34
N GLU A 159 -55.11 22.62 59.99
CA GLU A 159 -55.75 22.59 58.67
C GLU A 159 -54.74 22.88 57.53
N LYS A 160 -54.96 22.23 56.38
CA LYS A 160 -54.16 22.45 55.17
C LYS A 160 -54.33 23.90 54.70
N ASN A 161 -53.24 24.63 54.56
CA ASN A 161 -53.23 26.02 54.13
C ASN A 161 -52.00 26.31 53.25
N LEU A 162 -52.19 26.31 51.92
CA LEU A 162 -51.10 26.48 50.96
C LEU A 162 -50.51 27.90 50.96
N GLU A 163 -51.31 28.94 51.25
CA GLU A 163 -50.83 30.33 51.34
C GLU A 163 -49.88 30.53 52.52
N LYS A 164 -50.22 29.99 53.69
CA LYS A 164 -49.33 30.02 54.87
C LYS A 164 -48.08 29.18 54.62
N ALA A 165 -48.22 28.02 53.98
CA ALA A 165 -47.08 27.19 53.59
C ALA A 165 -46.13 27.97 52.66
N PHE A 166 -46.66 28.62 51.62
CA PHE A 166 -45.91 29.48 50.70
C PHE A 166 -45.19 30.62 51.44
N CYS A 167 -45.89 31.37 52.30
CA CYS A 167 -45.30 32.44 53.10
C CYS A 167 -44.10 31.96 53.93
N TRP A 168 -44.22 30.80 54.57
CA TRP A 168 -43.14 30.24 55.38
C TRP A 168 -42.00 29.68 54.52
N TYR A 169 -42.29 29.02 53.39
CA TYR A 169 -41.26 28.60 52.44
C TYR A 169 -40.50 29.79 51.89
N GLN A 170 -41.17 30.90 51.56
CA GLN A 170 -40.54 32.13 51.09
C GLN A 170 -39.57 32.71 52.11
N LYS A 171 -40.03 32.96 53.35
CA LYS A 171 -39.17 33.49 54.42
C LYS A 171 -37.95 32.59 54.68
N THR A 172 -38.16 31.27 54.67
CA THR A 172 -37.10 30.30 54.95
C THR A 172 -36.11 30.18 53.79
N ALA A 173 -36.59 30.29 52.54
CA ALA A 173 -35.76 30.32 51.34
C ALA A 173 -34.91 31.59 51.26
N GLU A 174 -35.45 32.75 51.65
CA GLU A 174 -34.71 34.01 51.75
C GLU A 174 -33.57 33.94 52.78
N ASN A 175 -33.73 33.13 53.83
CA ASN A 175 -32.69 32.85 54.83
C ASN A 175 -31.66 31.78 54.39
N GLY A 176 -31.68 31.34 53.12
CA GLY A 176 -30.65 30.43 52.58
C GLY A 176 -30.97 28.94 52.65
N ASN A 177 -32.16 28.53 53.14
CA ASN A 177 -32.49 27.11 53.28
C ASN A 177 -32.79 26.45 51.92
N GLU A 178 -31.93 25.53 51.50
CA GLU A 178 -32.00 24.86 50.19
C GLU A 178 -33.28 24.04 49.97
N ASN A 179 -33.86 23.45 51.03
CA ASN A 179 -35.08 22.64 50.93
C ASN A 179 -36.30 23.55 50.77
N ALA A 180 -36.35 24.65 51.51
CA ALA A 180 -37.39 25.66 51.37
C ALA A 180 -37.32 26.35 50.00
N MET A 181 -36.12 26.63 49.46
CA MET A 181 -35.97 27.14 48.09
C MET A 181 -36.55 26.19 47.04
N ASN A 182 -36.29 24.88 47.17
CA ASN A 182 -36.87 23.88 46.28
C ASN A 182 -38.42 23.80 46.43
N SER A 183 -38.94 23.81 47.65
CA SER A 183 -40.39 23.80 47.88
C SER A 183 -41.06 25.06 47.35
N LEU A 184 -40.43 26.22 47.52
CA LEU A 184 -40.90 27.50 46.96
C LEU A 184 -40.91 27.47 45.43
N ALA A 185 -39.90 26.87 44.80
CA ALA A 185 -39.87 26.68 43.37
C ALA A 185 -41.04 25.79 42.88
N ILE A 186 -41.36 24.71 43.61
CA ILE A 186 -42.52 23.85 43.32
C ILE A 186 -43.83 24.65 43.45
N CYS A 187 -43.96 25.47 44.50
CA CYS A 187 -45.14 26.32 44.67
C CYS A 187 -45.34 27.25 43.48
N TYR A 188 -44.28 27.87 42.97
CA TYR A 188 -44.35 28.68 41.75
C TYR A 188 -44.62 27.86 40.47
N GLU A 189 -44.11 26.63 40.36
CA GLU A 189 -44.36 25.77 39.19
C GLU A 189 -45.83 25.33 39.10
N ASN A 190 -46.44 25.01 40.23
CA ASN A 190 -47.81 24.50 40.30
C ASN A 190 -48.87 25.60 40.51
N GLY A 191 -48.48 26.74 41.07
CA GLY A 191 -49.42 27.75 41.59
C GLY A 191 -50.00 27.38 42.96
N ASP A 192 -49.22 26.70 43.81
CA ASP A 192 -49.68 26.30 45.15
C ASP A 192 -49.47 27.44 46.16
N GLY A 193 -50.55 28.09 46.59
CA GLY A 193 -50.51 29.22 47.53
C GLY A 193 -50.01 30.55 46.93
N THR A 194 -49.79 30.59 45.61
CA THR A 194 -49.41 31.76 44.80
C THR A 194 -49.87 31.54 43.35
N GLU A 195 -49.82 32.57 42.50
CA GLU A 195 -49.97 32.38 41.05
C GLU A 195 -48.81 31.57 40.45
N LYS A 196 -49.12 30.72 39.47
CA LYS A 196 -48.13 29.94 38.72
C LYS A 196 -47.17 30.86 37.96
N ASN A 197 -45.87 30.69 38.18
CA ASN A 197 -44.82 31.48 37.53
C ASN A 197 -43.57 30.62 37.28
N LEU A 198 -43.38 30.19 36.02
CA LEU A 198 -42.29 29.28 35.66
C LEU A 198 -40.90 29.93 35.73
N GLU A 199 -40.78 31.25 35.49
CA GLU A 199 -39.50 31.96 35.59
C GLU A 199 -39.01 32.06 37.04
N LYS A 200 -39.92 32.37 37.98
CA LYS A 200 -39.62 32.35 39.41
C LYS A 200 -39.33 30.94 39.91
N ALA A 201 -40.05 29.94 39.40
CA ALA A 201 -39.76 28.53 39.70
C ALA A 201 -38.34 28.16 39.26
N PHE A 202 -37.96 28.50 38.02
CA PHE A 202 -36.61 28.28 37.50
C PHE A 202 -35.54 28.98 38.37
N HIS A 203 -35.74 30.26 38.70
CA HIS A 203 -34.83 31.02 39.54
C HIS A 203 -34.59 30.37 40.91
N TRP A 204 -35.65 29.92 41.57
CA TRP A 204 -35.53 29.27 42.88
C TRP A 204 -34.98 27.84 42.80
N TYR A 205 -35.30 27.08 41.75
CA TYR A 205 -34.63 25.79 41.48
C TYR A 205 -33.14 25.98 41.26
N GLN A 206 -32.73 27.03 40.53
CA GLN A 206 -31.33 27.36 40.31
C GLN A 206 -30.61 27.66 41.63
N LYS A 207 -31.15 28.58 42.44
CA LYS A 207 -30.57 28.90 43.75
C LYS A 207 -30.47 27.68 44.67
N ALA A 208 -31.53 26.86 44.73
CA ALA A 208 -31.54 25.65 45.53
C ALA A 208 -30.49 24.62 45.05
N ALA A 209 -30.33 24.47 43.72
CA ALA A 209 -29.36 23.56 43.12
C ALA A 209 -27.91 24.02 43.35
N GLU A 210 -27.65 25.32 43.24
CA GLU A 210 -26.35 25.93 43.54
C GLU A 210 -25.95 25.75 45.02
N ASN A 211 -26.93 25.72 45.92
CA ASN A 211 -26.73 25.44 47.35
C ASN A 211 -26.64 23.95 47.70
N GLY A 212 -26.71 23.02 46.74
CA GLY A 212 -26.51 21.59 46.98
C GLY A 212 -27.78 20.73 47.02
N ASN A 213 -28.97 21.31 46.81
CA ASN A 213 -30.21 20.53 46.84
C ASN A 213 -30.32 19.60 45.63
N LYS A 214 -30.13 18.29 45.85
CA LYS A 214 -30.17 17.27 44.79
C LYS A 214 -31.50 17.13 44.06
N LYS A 215 -32.64 17.43 44.71
CA LYS A 215 -33.97 17.44 44.06
C LYS A 215 -34.09 18.66 43.14
N ALA A 216 -33.63 19.81 43.60
CA ALA A 216 -33.61 21.02 42.80
C ALA A 216 -32.67 20.91 41.61
N MET A 217 -31.49 20.30 41.76
CA MET A 217 -30.58 20.01 40.62
C MET A 217 -31.30 19.19 39.54
N PHE A 218 -32.06 18.17 39.93
CA PHE A 218 -32.85 17.36 39.00
C PHE A 218 -33.98 18.16 38.34
N ASN A 219 -34.73 18.94 39.11
CA ASN A 219 -35.81 19.77 38.57
C ASN A 219 -35.29 20.89 37.66
N LEU A 220 -34.13 21.47 37.98
CA LEU A 220 -33.43 22.43 37.14
C LEU A 220 -32.97 21.79 35.82
N ALA A 221 -32.49 20.55 35.86
CA ALA A 221 -32.18 19.78 34.66
C ALA A 221 -33.42 19.58 33.78
N ILE A 222 -34.58 19.25 34.36
CA ILE A 222 -35.87 19.15 33.65
C ILE A 222 -36.27 20.50 33.04
N CYS A 223 -36.03 21.61 33.75
CA CYS A 223 -36.33 22.95 33.25
C CYS A 223 -35.51 23.26 31.99
N TYR A 224 -34.20 23.00 32.01
CA TYR A 224 -33.35 23.14 30.84
C TYR A 224 -33.69 22.16 29.71
N GLU A 225 -34.08 20.91 30.02
CA GLU A 225 -34.45 19.91 29.01
C GLU A 225 -35.70 20.32 28.21
N ASN A 226 -36.69 20.90 28.90
CA ASN A 226 -37.99 21.24 28.31
C ASN A 226 -38.18 22.73 28.01
N GLY A 227 -37.25 23.60 28.41
CA GLY A 227 -37.41 25.05 28.32
C GLY A 227 -38.50 25.60 29.26
N LYS A 228 -38.64 25.04 30.47
CA LYS A 228 -39.61 25.55 31.47
C LYS A 228 -39.00 26.74 32.22
N GLY A 229 -39.54 27.94 32.01
CA GLY A 229 -39.08 29.16 32.68
C GLY A 229 -37.69 29.65 32.24
N THR A 230 -37.13 29.03 31.19
CA THR A 230 -35.84 29.35 30.57
C THR A 230 -35.82 28.80 29.14
N GLU A 231 -34.78 29.11 28.36
CA GLU A 231 -34.57 28.49 27.04
C GLU A 231 -34.12 27.03 27.17
N LYS A 232 -34.56 26.20 26.21
CA LYS A 232 -34.16 24.79 26.14
C LYS A 232 -32.66 24.67 25.91
N ASN A 233 -31.96 23.94 26.79
CA ASN A 233 -30.52 23.71 26.71
C ASN A 233 -30.16 22.30 27.21
N LEU A 234 -29.90 21.38 26.27
CA LEU A 234 -29.64 19.97 26.59
C LEU A 234 -28.28 19.74 27.27
N GLU A 235 -27.27 20.55 26.99
CA GLU A 235 -25.95 20.43 27.62
C GLU A 235 -26.01 20.82 29.11
N LYS A 236 -26.70 21.92 29.42
CA LYS A 236 -26.96 22.32 30.82
C LYS A 236 -27.86 21.32 31.54
N ALA A 237 -28.85 20.74 30.85
CA ALA A 237 -29.67 19.67 31.42
C ALA A 237 -28.82 18.45 31.80
N LEU A 238 -27.94 17.99 30.90
CA LEU A 238 -27.00 16.91 31.17
C LEU A 238 -26.09 17.24 32.36
N HIS A 239 -25.51 18.44 32.40
CA HIS A 239 -24.64 18.88 33.48
C HIS A 239 -25.33 18.76 34.85
N TRP A 240 -26.57 19.25 34.95
CA TRP A 240 -27.32 19.21 36.21
C TRP A 240 -27.87 17.82 36.55
N TYR A 241 -28.25 17.00 35.56
CA TYR A 241 -28.53 15.58 35.80
C TYR A 241 -27.30 14.84 36.33
N GLN A 242 -26.12 15.13 35.79
CA GLN A 242 -24.87 14.54 36.27
C GLN A 242 -24.57 14.94 37.72
N LYS A 243 -24.63 16.24 38.05
CA LYS A 243 -24.45 16.70 39.43
C LYS A 243 -25.46 16.07 40.40
N ALA A 244 -26.73 15.99 40.02
CA ALA A 244 -27.76 15.36 40.85
C ALA A 244 -27.51 13.86 41.04
N ALA A 245 -27.08 13.14 40.00
CA ALA A 245 -26.77 11.72 40.05
C ALA A 245 -25.53 11.42 40.90
N GLU A 246 -24.48 12.24 40.79
CA GLU A 246 -23.26 12.17 41.61
C GLU A 246 -23.58 12.43 43.09
N ASN A 247 -24.57 13.29 43.39
CA ASN A 247 -25.12 13.52 44.74
C ASN A 247 -26.16 12.44 45.17
N GLY A 248 -26.23 11.31 44.47
CA GLY A 248 -27.03 10.16 44.87
C GLY A 248 -28.53 10.26 44.53
N TYR A 249 -28.96 11.20 43.68
CA TYR A 249 -30.37 11.28 43.30
C TYR A 249 -30.75 10.22 42.26
N ILE A 250 -31.53 9.22 42.70
CA ILE A 250 -31.88 8.02 41.93
C ILE A 250 -32.61 8.34 40.62
N GLY A 251 -33.49 9.35 40.62
CA GLY A 251 -34.19 9.81 39.41
C GLY A 251 -33.24 10.41 38.38
N ALA A 252 -32.22 11.14 38.84
CA ALA A 252 -31.20 11.73 37.97
C ALA A 252 -30.28 10.68 37.38
N MET A 253 -29.92 9.63 38.13
CA MET A 253 -29.13 8.51 37.59
C MET A 253 -29.82 7.87 36.38
N ASN A 254 -31.14 7.65 36.46
CA ASN A 254 -31.92 7.12 35.34
C ASN A 254 -31.98 8.09 34.16
N ASN A 255 -32.25 9.38 34.39
CA ASN A 255 -32.33 10.35 33.30
C ASN A 255 -30.97 10.64 32.67
N LEU A 256 -29.88 10.59 33.44
CA LEU A 256 -28.52 10.67 32.95
C LEU A 256 -28.18 9.48 32.05
N ALA A 257 -28.61 8.28 32.43
CA ALA A 257 -28.49 7.09 31.57
C ALA A 257 -29.25 7.27 30.25
N ILE A 258 -30.50 7.77 30.28
CA ILE A 258 -31.29 8.10 29.07
C ILE A 258 -30.56 9.15 28.20
N CYS A 259 -29.90 10.13 28.82
CA CYS A 259 -29.14 11.14 28.08
C CYS A 259 -27.94 10.51 27.34
N TYR A 260 -27.18 9.63 27.98
CA TYR A 260 -26.08 8.91 27.33
C TYR A 260 -26.57 7.92 26.27
N GLU A 261 -27.68 7.22 26.50
CA GLU A 261 -28.29 6.27 25.55
C GLU A 261 -28.71 6.96 24.24
N ASN A 262 -29.31 8.14 24.35
CA ASN A 262 -29.87 8.88 23.21
C ASN A 262 -28.95 9.99 22.68
N GLY A 263 -27.81 10.25 23.32
CA GLY A 263 -26.94 11.40 22.98
C GLY A 263 -27.62 12.76 23.24
N ARG A 264 -28.41 12.90 24.31
CA ARG A 264 -29.04 14.18 24.67
C ARG A 264 -28.04 15.05 25.43
N GLY A 265 -27.60 16.15 24.82
CA GLY A 265 -26.61 17.06 25.41
C GLY A 265 -25.17 16.51 25.46
N THR A 266 -24.92 15.36 24.83
CA THR A 266 -23.60 14.72 24.69
C THR A 266 -23.61 13.71 23.55
N LYS A 267 -22.47 13.12 23.20
CA LYS A 267 -22.43 12.00 22.24
C LYS A 267 -23.05 10.74 22.86
N LYS A 268 -23.75 9.97 22.03
CA LYS A 268 -24.29 8.66 22.42
C LYS A 268 -23.17 7.77 22.99
N ASN A 269 -23.40 7.19 24.16
CA ASN A 269 -22.46 6.31 24.85
C ASN A 269 -23.23 5.22 25.63
N LEU A 270 -23.32 4.03 25.04
CA LEU A 270 -24.11 2.93 25.60
C LEU A 270 -23.48 2.33 26.86
N GLU A 271 -22.15 2.32 26.98
CA GLU A 271 -21.45 1.82 28.18
C GLU A 271 -21.74 2.70 29.41
N LYS A 272 -21.69 4.02 29.25
CA LYS A 272 -22.06 4.96 30.31
C LYS A 272 -23.54 4.89 30.65
N ALA A 273 -24.40 4.71 29.64
CA ALA A 273 -25.83 4.50 29.86
C ALA A 273 -26.07 3.24 30.71
N PHE A 274 -25.48 2.11 30.31
CA PHE A 274 -25.53 0.83 31.04
C PHE A 274 -25.03 0.99 32.49
N HIS A 275 -23.89 1.63 32.70
CA HIS A 275 -23.33 1.89 34.03
C HIS A 275 -24.30 2.66 34.95
N TRP A 276 -24.90 3.74 34.43
CA TRP A 276 -25.84 4.54 35.20
C TRP A 276 -27.19 3.86 35.40
N TYR A 277 -27.69 3.10 34.42
CA TYR A 277 -28.85 2.23 34.60
C TYR A 277 -28.61 1.18 35.68
N GLN A 278 -27.43 0.55 35.69
CA GLN A 278 -27.06 -0.42 36.71
C GLN A 278 -27.01 0.20 38.11
N LYS A 279 -26.41 1.39 38.26
CA LYS A 279 -26.41 2.13 39.54
C LYS A 279 -27.82 2.50 40.00
N ALA A 280 -28.65 3.03 39.11
CA ALA A 280 -30.03 3.41 39.42
C ALA A 280 -30.89 2.20 39.80
N ALA A 281 -30.73 1.07 39.09
CA ALA A 281 -31.44 -0.17 39.34
C ALA A 281 -31.05 -0.81 40.68
N LYS A 282 -29.75 -0.82 41.01
CA LYS A 282 -29.25 -1.26 42.34
C LYS A 282 -29.86 -0.43 43.48
N ASN A 283 -30.13 0.85 43.24
CA ASN A 283 -30.78 1.76 44.19
C ASN A 283 -32.32 1.76 44.11
N GLY A 284 -32.95 0.75 43.50
CA GLY A 284 -34.41 0.57 43.54
C GLY A 284 -35.20 1.29 42.45
N ASN A 285 -34.57 1.92 41.45
CA ASN A 285 -35.30 2.59 40.38
C ASN A 285 -35.95 1.58 39.43
N LYS A 286 -37.27 1.40 39.55
CA LYS A 286 -38.02 0.45 38.70
C LYS A 286 -37.99 0.74 37.20
N LYS A 287 -37.82 2.00 36.78
CA LYS A 287 -37.64 2.35 35.34
C LYS A 287 -36.25 1.93 34.87
N ALA A 288 -35.23 2.21 35.67
CA ALA A 288 -33.86 1.79 35.36
C ALA A 288 -33.70 0.27 35.37
N MET A 289 -34.41 -0.47 36.24
CA MET A 289 -34.40 -1.94 36.23
C MET A 289 -34.93 -2.49 34.89
N ASN A 290 -36.01 -1.91 34.36
CA ASN A 290 -36.54 -2.26 33.04
C ASN A 290 -35.54 -1.92 31.93
N ASN A 291 -34.95 -0.74 31.96
CA ASN A 291 -33.99 -0.33 30.93
C ASN A 291 -32.69 -1.15 31.00
N LEU A 292 -32.26 -1.54 32.20
CA LEU A 292 -31.15 -2.47 32.39
C LEU A 292 -31.46 -3.85 31.82
N ALA A 293 -32.69 -4.34 31.98
CA ALA A 293 -33.14 -5.58 31.34
C ALA A 293 -33.07 -5.48 29.80
N ILE A 294 -33.52 -4.36 29.23
CA ILE A 294 -33.41 -4.08 27.78
C ILE A 294 -31.94 -4.07 27.35
N CYS A 295 -31.03 -3.46 28.12
CA CYS A 295 -29.61 -3.47 27.81
C CYS A 295 -29.03 -4.88 27.72
N TYR A 296 -29.37 -5.78 28.65
CA TYR A 296 -28.96 -7.18 28.60
C TYR A 296 -29.65 -7.97 27.47
N GLU A 297 -30.91 -7.66 27.15
CA GLU A 297 -31.63 -8.30 26.06
C GLU A 297 -31.04 -7.96 24.69
N ASN A 298 -30.61 -6.72 24.48
CA ASN A 298 -30.09 -6.23 23.20
C ASN A 298 -28.56 -6.28 23.11
N GLY A 299 -27.84 -6.44 24.22
CA GLY A 299 -26.38 -6.28 24.26
C GLY A 299 -25.94 -4.82 24.15
N GLU A 300 -26.71 -3.89 24.72
CA GLU A 300 -26.42 -2.45 24.65
C GLU A 300 -25.55 -2.03 25.85
N GLY A 301 -24.28 -1.70 25.57
CA GLY A 301 -23.30 -1.32 26.60
C GLY A 301 -22.84 -2.49 27.48
N THR A 302 -23.25 -3.72 27.15
CA THR A 302 -22.87 -4.98 27.79
C THR A 302 -23.07 -6.15 26.81
N GLU A 303 -22.65 -7.35 27.17
CA GLU A 303 -22.93 -8.54 26.37
C GLU A 303 -24.39 -8.98 26.51
N LYS A 304 -24.92 -9.56 25.43
CA LYS A 304 -26.29 -10.05 25.39
C LYS A 304 -26.47 -11.22 26.36
N ASN A 305 -27.42 -11.11 27.29
CA ASN A 305 -27.73 -12.16 28.24
C ASN A 305 -29.23 -12.16 28.59
N PHE A 306 -29.97 -13.11 27.99
CA PHE A 306 -31.42 -13.20 28.15
C PHE A 306 -31.85 -13.63 29.56
N GLU A 307 -31.08 -14.47 30.26
CA GLU A 307 -31.41 -14.91 31.62
C GLU A 307 -31.33 -13.74 32.62
N ILE A 308 -30.29 -12.91 32.50
CA ILE A 308 -30.14 -11.71 33.32
C ILE A 308 -31.19 -10.66 32.95
N ALA A 309 -31.51 -10.52 31.66
CA ALA A 309 -32.61 -9.66 31.20
C ALA A 309 -33.94 -10.08 31.83
N PHE A 310 -34.28 -11.38 31.77
CA PHE A 310 -35.47 -11.94 32.40
C PHE A 310 -35.52 -11.66 33.91
N HIS A 311 -34.41 -11.88 34.61
CA HIS A 311 -34.31 -11.62 36.05
C HIS A 311 -34.62 -10.14 36.38
N TRP A 312 -34.07 -9.19 35.61
CA TRP A 312 -34.33 -7.76 35.84
C TRP A 312 -35.74 -7.34 35.40
N TYR A 313 -36.31 -7.89 34.33
CA TYR A 313 -37.72 -7.68 33.97
C TYR A 313 -38.64 -8.15 35.08
N LYS A 314 -38.42 -9.34 35.63
CA LYS A 314 -39.17 -9.87 36.77
C LYS A 314 -39.10 -8.95 37.98
N LYS A 315 -37.89 -8.56 38.37
CA LYS A 315 -37.68 -7.66 39.51
C LYS A 315 -38.32 -6.28 39.32
N ALA A 316 -38.27 -5.73 38.10
CA ALA A 316 -38.93 -4.46 37.77
C ALA A 316 -40.47 -4.59 37.81
N ALA A 317 -41.01 -5.70 37.30
CA ALA A 317 -42.44 -6.01 37.30
C ALA A 317 -42.98 -6.16 38.73
N GLU A 318 -42.27 -6.90 39.60
CA GLU A 318 -42.60 -7.04 41.02
C GLU A 318 -42.58 -5.70 41.77
N ASN A 319 -41.76 -4.74 41.32
CA ASN A 319 -41.74 -3.35 41.83
C ASN A 319 -42.77 -2.42 41.15
N GLY A 320 -43.74 -2.97 40.41
CA GLY A 320 -44.85 -2.20 39.84
C GLY A 320 -44.48 -1.40 38.58
N ASN A 321 -43.54 -1.89 37.75
CA ASN A 321 -43.28 -1.32 36.42
C ASN A 321 -44.16 -2.02 35.37
N LYS A 322 -45.16 -1.30 34.84
CA LYS A 322 -46.12 -1.84 33.86
C LYS A 322 -45.50 -2.24 32.51
N THR A 323 -44.42 -1.59 32.09
CA THR A 323 -43.68 -1.95 30.87
C THR A 323 -42.89 -3.24 31.09
N ALA A 324 -42.27 -3.37 32.26
CA ALA A 324 -41.58 -4.60 32.63
C ALA A 324 -42.54 -5.79 32.79
N MET A 325 -43.74 -5.57 33.32
CA MET A 325 -44.79 -6.61 33.38
C MET A 325 -45.16 -7.12 31.97
N PHE A 326 -45.27 -6.21 31.00
CA PHE A 326 -45.52 -6.56 29.60
C PHE A 326 -44.34 -7.30 28.96
N ASN A 327 -43.12 -6.82 29.15
CA ASN A 327 -41.92 -7.49 28.63
C ASN A 327 -41.72 -8.87 29.27
N LEU A 328 -42.03 -9.02 30.56
CA LEU A 328 -42.02 -10.31 31.24
C LEU A 328 -43.05 -11.29 30.66
N ALA A 329 -44.24 -10.79 30.29
CA ALA A 329 -45.24 -11.58 29.59
C ALA A 329 -44.73 -12.05 28.21
N ILE A 330 -44.00 -11.20 27.49
CA ILE A 330 -43.33 -11.56 26.23
C ILE A 330 -42.28 -12.64 26.47
N CYS A 331 -41.43 -12.49 27.50
CA CYS A 331 -40.43 -13.50 27.85
C CYS A 331 -41.05 -14.89 28.06
N TYR A 332 -42.16 -14.97 28.78
CA TYR A 332 -42.90 -16.22 28.95
C TYR A 332 -43.57 -16.71 27.66
N LYS A 333 -44.08 -15.82 26.81
CA LYS A 333 -44.73 -16.19 25.54
C LYS A 333 -43.73 -16.78 24.54
N ASP A 334 -42.56 -16.16 24.43
CA ASP A 334 -41.59 -16.45 23.36
C ASP A 334 -40.42 -17.33 23.85
N GLY A 335 -40.32 -17.57 25.16
CA GLY A 335 -39.24 -18.37 25.77
C GLY A 335 -37.90 -17.62 25.85
N VAL A 336 -37.95 -16.30 26.07
CA VAL A 336 -36.74 -15.45 26.13
C VAL A 336 -36.19 -15.45 27.55
N GLY A 337 -35.03 -16.08 27.76
CA GLY A 337 -34.35 -16.15 29.06
C GLY A 337 -35.02 -17.09 30.08
N ILE A 338 -36.10 -17.76 29.68
CA ILE A 338 -36.82 -18.78 30.45
C ILE A 338 -37.61 -19.68 29.50
N GLU A 339 -38.04 -20.85 29.98
CA GLU A 339 -38.93 -21.74 29.22
C GLU A 339 -40.28 -21.08 28.90
N LYS A 340 -40.79 -21.34 27.69
CA LYS A 340 -42.08 -20.85 27.21
C LYS A 340 -43.22 -21.34 28.09
N ASN A 341 -44.08 -20.42 28.53
CA ASN A 341 -45.25 -20.71 29.35
C ASN A 341 -46.40 -19.75 29.02
N SER A 342 -47.34 -20.21 28.20
CA SER A 342 -48.46 -19.39 27.73
C SER A 342 -49.41 -18.95 28.85
N GLU A 343 -49.61 -19.75 29.90
CA GLU A 343 -50.46 -19.40 31.05
C GLU A 343 -49.87 -18.24 31.86
N LYS A 344 -48.56 -18.31 32.16
CA LYS A 344 -47.86 -17.20 32.85
C LYS A 344 -47.80 -15.94 31.98
N ALA A 345 -47.61 -16.10 30.67
CA ALA A 345 -47.68 -14.99 29.73
C ALA A 345 -49.06 -14.29 29.79
N PHE A 346 -50.14 -15.08 29.74
CA PHE A 346 -51.51 -14.58 29.89
C PHE A 346 -51.71 -13.82 31.22
N CYS A 347 -51.31 -14.42 32.35
CA CYS A 347 -51.43 -13.78 33.67
C CYS A 347 -50.71 -12.43 33.73
N TRP A 348 -49.47 -12.35 33.20
CA TRP A 348 -48.72 -11.09 33.19
C TRP A 348 -49.25 -10.06 32.20
N TYR A 349 -49.78 -10.48 31.03
CA TYR A 349 -50.51 -9.57 30.15
C TYR A 349 -51.74 -9.00 30.83
N GLN A 350 -52.48 -9.82 31.59
CA GLN A 350 -53.63 -9.36 32.36
C GLN A 350 -53.24 -8.33 33.41
N ILE A 351 -52.24 -8.61 34.23
CA ILE A 351 -51.75 -7.68 35.25
C ILE A 351 -51.27 -6.37 34.60
N ALA A 352 -50.47 -6.44 33.53
CA ALA A 352 -49.99 -5.24 32.83
C ALA A 352 -51.14 -4.41 32.24
N ALA A 353 -52.17 -5.07 31.67
CA ALA A 353 -53.37 -4.41 31.15
C ALA A 353 -54.18 -3.71 32.25
N GLU A 354 -54.34 -4.34 33.41
CA GLU A 354 -55.00 -3.76 34.59
C GLU A 354 -54.23 -2.54 35.14
N TYR A 355 -52.90 -2.56 35.05
CA TYR A 355 -52.03 -1.40 35.34
C TYR A 355 -51.99 -0.34 34.22
N GLY A 356 -52.84 -0.47 33.20
CA GLY A 356 -52.98 0.53 32.13
C GLY A 356 -51.87 0.47 31.08
N HIS A 357 -51.32 -0.72 30.77
CA HIS A 357 -50.38 -0.90 29.67
C HIS A 357 -51.12 -1.20 28.36
N ILE A 358 -51.08 -0.24 27.43
CA ILE A 358 -51.88 -0.23 26.20
C ILE A 358 -51.61 -1.47 25.32
N ASN A 359 -50.34 -1.81 25.07
CA ASN A 359 -50.00 -2.98 24.26
C ASN A 359 -50.34 -4.31 24.95
N ALA A 360 -50.37 -4.32 26.30
CA ALA A 360 -50.78 -5.51 27.04
C ALA A 360 -52.29 -5.76 26.88
N MET A 361 -53.10 -4.70 26.84
CA MET A 361 -54.54 -4.82 26.56
C MET A 361 -54.81 -5.47 25.19
N ASN A 362 -54.05 -5.06 24.16
CA ASN A 362 -54.15 -5.67 22.83
C ASN A 362 -53.71 -7.14 22.82
N ASN A 363 -52.57 -7.46 23.44
CA ASN A 363 -52.09 -8.85 23.50
C ASN A 363 -53.00 -9.74 24.35
N LEU A 364 -53.62 -9.21 25.41
CA LEU A 364 -54.63 -9.92 26.18
C LEU A 364 -55.88 -10.20 25.34
N ALA A 365 -56.30 -9.25 24.48
CA ALA A 365 -57.38 -9.48 23.53
C ALA A 365 -57.04 -10.59 22.53
N ILE A 366 -55.79 -10.65 22.05
CA ILE A 366 -55.30 -11.73 21.18
C ILE A 366 -55.33 -13.08 21.91
N CYS A 367 -54.87 -13.14 23.17
CA CYS A 367 -54.93 -14.34 23.98
C CYS A 367 -56.36 -14.89 24.10
N TYR A 368 -57.34 -14.02 24.38
CA TYR A 368 -58.75 -14.42 24.39
C TYR A 368 -59.28 -14.80 23.00
N LYS A 369 -58.87 -14.12 21.92
CA LYS A 369 -59.30 -14.43 20.56
C LYS A 369 -58.85 -15.83 20.12
N ASN A 370 -57.62 -16.21 20.47
CA ASN A 370 -56.98 -17.44 20.02
C ASN A 370 -57.09 -18.58 21.03
N GLY A 371 -57.40 -18.31 22.30
CA GLY A 371 -57.30 -19.29 23.38
C GLY A 371 -55.85 -19.58 23.80
N GLU A 372 -54.97 -18.59 23.74
CA GLU A 372 -53.56 -18.73 24.12
C GLU A 372 -53.39 -18.48 25.63
N GLY A 373 -53.05 -19.53 26.39
CA GLY A 373 -52.87 -19.44 27.85
C GLY A 373 -54.17 -19.28 28.64
N THR A 374 -55.32 -19.31 27.96
CA THR A 374 -56.68 -19.22 28.51
C THR A 374 -57.67 -19.84 27.53
N GLU A 375 -58.94 -19.99 27.91
CA GLU A 375 -59.98 -20.45 26.98
C GLU A 375 -60.36 -19.37 25.96
N LYS A 376 -60.65 -19.79 24.73
CA LYS A 376 -61.08 -18.89 23.64
C LYS A 376 -62.39 -18.18 24.01
N ASN A 377 -62.38 -16.86 24.00
CA ASN A 377 -63.53 -16.01 24.32
C ASN A 377 -63.55 -14.73 23.47
N LEU A 378 -64.31 -14.75 22.36
CA LEU A 378 -64.37 -13.64 21.41
C LEU A 378 -65.02 -12.37 21.99
N GLU A 379 -65.94 -12.50 22.95
CA GLU A 379 -66.58 -11.34 23.58
C GLU A 379 -65.60 -10.59 24.49
N LYS A 380 -64.82 -11.31 25.31
CA LYS A 380 -63.73 -10.71 26.10
C LYS A 380 -62.64 -10.12 25.20
N ALA A 381 -62.29 -10.80 24.11
CA ALA A 381 -61.37 -10.27 23.11
C ALA A 381 -61.86 -8.93 22.54
N PHE A 382 -63.12 -8.86 22.10
CA PHE A 382 -63.74 -7.63 21.60
C PHE A 382 -63.66 -6.49 22.63
N ARG A 383 -64.05 -6.74 23.89
CA ARG A 383 -64.00 -5.71 24.95
C ARG A 383 -62.59 -5.18 25.21
N TRP A 384 -61.57 -6.05 25.16
CA TRP A 384 -60.18 -5.64 25.35
C TRP A 384 -59.59 -4.94 24.12
N TYR A 385 -59.93 -5.36 22.90
CA TYR A 385 -59.61 -4.60 21.68
C TYR A 385 -60.22 -3.20 21.72
N GLN A 386 -61.49 -3.09 22.14
CA GLN A 386 -62.15 -1.80 22.30
C GLN A 386 -61.42 -0.89 23.30
N LYS A 387 -61.13 -1.39 24.51
CA LYS A 387 -60.38 -0.62 25.51
C LYS A 387 -59.00 -0.20 25.01
N ALA A 388 -58.27 -1.09 24.33
CA ALA A 388 -56.95 -0.77 23.79
C ALA A 388 -57.04 0.30 22.68
N ALA A 389 -58.02 0.18 21.77
CA ALA A 389 -58.27 1.14 20.71
C ALA A 389 -58.66 2.53 21.25
N GLU A 390 -59.52 2.59 22.26
CA GLU A 390 -59.92 3.83 22.93
C GLU A 390 -58.75 4.52 23.65
N ASN A 391 -57.75 3.75 24.09
CA ASN A 391 -56.51 4.27 24.67
C ASN A 391 -55.40 4.50 23.61
N GLY A 392 -55.73 4.49 22.32
CA GLY A 392 -54.81 4.87 21.25
C GLY A 392 -53.97 3.74 20.65
N ASN A 393 -54.29 2.46 20.90
CA ASN A 393 -53.56 1.35 20.27
C ASN A 393 -53.97 1.17 18.80
N GLU A 394 -53.06 1.48 17.87
CA GLU A 394 -53.27 1.36 16.42
C GLU A 394 -53.71 -0.05 15.99
N SER A 395 -52.97 -1.08 16.41
CA SER A 395 -53.27 -2.48 16.04
C SER A 395 -54.61 -2.98 16.58
N ALA A 396 -55.01 -2.50 17.76
CA ALA A 396 -56.31 -2.81 18.34
C ALA A 396 -57.44 -2.07 17.62
N MET A 397 -57.23 -0.84 17.12
CA MET A 397 -58.21 -0.15 16.27
C MET A 397 -58.50 -0.96 15.01
N SER A 398 -57.45 -1.47 14.34
CA SER A 398 -57.57 -2.36 13.17
C SER A 398 -58.27 -3.67 13.50
N SER A 399 -57.90 -4.30 14.62
CA SER A 399 -58.50 -5.55 15.07
C SER A 399 -59.97 -5.37 15.46
N LEU A 400 -60.32 -4.22 16.04
CA LEU A 400 -61.68 -3.83 16.38
C LEU A 400 -62.52 -3.56 15.13
N ALA A 401 -61.94 -2.92 14.10
CA ALA A 401 -62.58 -2.73 12.81
C ALA A 401 -62.93 -4.08 12.16
N ILE A 402 -61.99 -5.04 12.17
CA ILE A 402 -62.21 -6.42 11.71
C ILE A 402 -63.33 -7.11 12.52
N CYS A 403 -63.34 -6.94 13.85
CA CYS A 403 -64.41 -7.49 14.68
C CYS A 403 -65.79 -6.95 14.27
N TYR A 404 -65.90 -5.67 13.93
CA TYR A 404 -67.14 -5.09 13.40
C TYR A 404 -67.46 -5.55 11.97
N GLU A 405 -66.46 -5.70 11.10
CA GLU A 405 -66.64 -6.14 9.71
C GLU A 405 -67.17 -7.58 9.64
N ASN A 406 -66.61 -8.47 10.46
CA ASN A 406 -66.93 -9.89 10.49
C ASN A 406 -68.03 -10.26 11.49
N GLY A 407 -68.36 -9.38 12.45
CA GLY A 407 -69.22 -9.71 13.58
C GLY A 407 -68.57 -10.67 14.59
N GLU A 408 -67.26 -10.54 14.82
CA GLU A 408 -66.53 -11.37 15.79
C GLU A 408 -66.65 -10.77 17.20
N GLY A 409 -67.32 -11.46 18.12
CA GLY A 409 -67.52 -10.99 19.50
C GLY A 409 -68.48 -9.81 19.65
N THR A 410 -69.09 -9.36 18.54
CA THR A 410 -70.09 -8.29 18.44
C THR A 410 -71.00 -8.54 17.22
N LYS A 411 -72.03 -7.72 17.01
CA LYS A 411 -72.83 -7.75 15.77
C LYS A 411 -72.07 -7.07 14.63
N ARG A 412 -72.18 -7.64 13.41
CA ARG A 412 -71.61 -7.08 12.18
C ARG A 412 -72.10 -5.65 11.93
N ASN A 413 -71.19 -4.72 11.67
CA ASN A 413 -71.46 -3.30 11.42
C ASN A 413 -70.37 -2.66 10.55
N LEU A 414 -70.65 -2.50 9.24
CA LEU A 414 -69.68 -2.00 8.27
C LEU A 414 -69.35 -0.51 8.42
N GLU A 415 -70.30 0.32 8.90
CA GLU A 415 -70.04 1.75 9.17
C GLU A 415 -69.05 1.93 10.32
N LYS A 416 -69.19 1.15 11.40
CA LYS A 416 -68.23 1.15 12.52
C LYS A 416 -66.90 0.56 12.11
N ALA A 417 -66.88 -0.45 11.24
CA ALA A 417 -65.65 -0.99 10.68
C ALA A 417 -64.91 0.09 9.88
N PHE A 418 -65.60 0.79 8.98
CA PHE A 418 -65.05 1.91 8.21
C PHE A 418 -64.50 3.01 9.11
N HIS A 419 -65.27 3.46 10.12
CA HIS A 419 -64.84 4.48 11.08
C HIS A 419 -63.55 4.10 11.83
N TRP A 420 -63.44 2.85 12.28
CA TRP A 420 -62.24 2.38 12.98
C TRP A 420 -61.07 2.12 12.05
N TYR A 421 -61.30 1.68 10.80
CA TYR A 421 -60.25 1.62 9.77
C TYR A 421 -59.73 3.02 9.43
N GLN A 422 -60.61 4.02 9.33
CA GLN A 422 -60.21 5.40 9.11
C GLN A 422 -59.36 5.93 10.26
N LYS A 423 -59.80 5.76 11.52
CA LYS A 423 -59.02 6.19 12.69
C LYS A 423 -57.67 5.49 12.80
N ALA A 424 -57.61 4.19 12.49
CA ALA A 424 -56.35 3.45 12.49
C ALA A 424 -55.42 3.94 11.37
N ALA A 425 -55.96 4.23 10.18
CA ALA A 425 -55.22 4.80 9.06
C ALA A 425 -54.70 6.22 9.35
N GLU A 426 -55.50 7.09 9.98
CA GLU A 426 -55.08 8.43 10.41
C GLU A 426 -53.90 8.37 11.41
N ASN A 427 -53.84 7.31 12.22
CA ASN A 427 -52.74 7.06 13.15
C ASN A 427 -51.58 6.25 12.54
N GLY A 428 -51.57 5.99 11.22
CA GLY A 428 -50.42 5.38 10.55
C GLY A 428 -50.47 3.85 10.36
N ASP A 429 -51.56 3.18 10.75
CA ASP A 429 -51.68 1.73 10.58
C ASP A 429 -51.82 1.36 9.10
N LYS A 430 -50.80 0.67 8.57
CA LYS A 430 -50.73 0.27 7.16
C LYS A 430 -51.80 -0.76 6.78
N LYS A 431 -52.14 -1.69 7.67
CA LYS A 431 -53.18 -2.69 7.41
C LYS A 431 -54.54 -2.01 7.37
N ALA A 432 -54.79 -1.04 8.24
CA ALA A 432 -56.00 -0.25 8.20
C ALA A 432 -56.05 0.67 6.98
N MET A 433 -54.95 1.31 6.56
CA MET A 433 -54.90 2.08 5.31
C MET A 433 -55.24 1.22 4.10
N ASN A 434 -54.74 -0.03 4.05
CA ASN A 434 -55.06 -0.97 2.99
C ASN A 434 -56.52 -1.41 3.03
N ASN A 435 -57.04 -1.78 4.20
CA ASN A 435 -58.44 -2.19 4.35
C ASN A 435 -59.39 -1.01 4.06
N LEU A 436 -59.01 0.21 4.45
CA LEU A 436 -59.72 1.43 4.10
C LEU A 436 -59.69 1.70 2.60
N ALA A 437 -58.56 1.47 1.93
CA ALA A 437 -58.46 1.57 0.46
C ALA A 437 -59.32 0.51 -0.25
N ILE A 438 -59.42 -0.70 0.30
CA ILE A 438 -60.35 -1.74 -0.18
C ILE A 438 -61.81 -1.31 0.04
N CYS A 439 -62.13 -0.70 1.20
CA CYS A 439 -63.46 -0.12 1.43
C CYS A 439 -63.78 0.98 0.40
N TYR A 440 -62.80 1.82 0.04
CA TYR A 440 -62.94 2.83 -1.00
C TYR A 440 -63.09 2.24 -2.41
N GLU A 441 -62.35 1.19 -2.76
CA GLU A 441 -62.44 0.49 -4.05
C GLU A 441 -63.80 -0.21 -4.23
N ASN A 442 -64.32 -0.83 -3.16
CA ASN A 442 -65.56 -1.58 -3.18
C ASN A 442 -66.81 -0.72 -2.90
N GLY A 443 -66.65 0.52 -2.41
CA GLY A 443 -67.76 1.38 -1.98
C GLY A 443 -68.46 0.86 -0.71
N GLU A 444 -67.74 0.12 0.13
CA GLU A 444 -68.29 -0.49 1.34
C GLU A 444 -68.22 0.48 2.53
N GLY A 445 -69.38 0.85 3.08
CA GLY A 445 -69.46 1.74 4.25
C GLY A 445 -69.30 3.24 3.97
N THR A 446 -69.21 3.67 2.70
CA THR A 446 -69.13 5.09 2.27
C THR A 446 -69.65 5.32 0.84
N GLU A 447 -70.03 6.56 0.47
CA GLU A 447 -70.57 6.90 -0.86
C GLU A 447 -69.50 6.97 -1.97
N ARG A 448 -69.79 6.41 -3.15
CA ARG A 448 -68.87 6.30 -4.31
C ARG A 448 -68.30 7.64 -4.84
N LYS A 449 -69.02 8.76 -4.65
CA LYS A 449 -68.55 10.11 -5.03
C LYS A 449 -67.49 10.69 -4.09
N VAL A 450 -67.38 10.16 -2.86
CA VAL A 450 -66.37 10.58 -1.87
C VAL A 450 -65.01 9.92 -2.16
N VAL A 451 -65.01 8.79 -2.87
CA VAL A 451 -63.82 7.99 -3.24
C VAL A 451 -62.86 8.73 -4.17
N GLU A 452 -63.37 9.41 -5.20
CA GLU A 452 -62.56 10.14 -6.19
C GLU A 452 -61.98 11.45 -5.64
N ASN A 453 -62.62 12.01 -4.61
CA ASN A 453 -62.14 13.18 -3.84
C ASN A 453 -61.49 12.77 -2.50
N GLY A 454 -61.11 11.50 -2.36
CA GLY A 454 -60.60 10.92 -1.12
C GLY A 454 -59.17 11.36 -0.76
N ASN A 455 -58.76 11.00 0.46
CA ASN A 455 -57.48 11.37 1.09
C ASN A 455 -56.25 11.03 0.19
N GLU A 456 -55.53 12.05 -0.25
CA GLU A 456 -54.36 11.98 -1.13
C GLU A 456 -53.18 11.19 -0.52
N VAL A 457 -53.11 11.08 0.81
CA VAL A 457 -52.13 10.26 1.54
C VAL A 457 -52.43 8.78 1.36
N ALA A 458 -53.72 8.38 1.40
CA ALA A 458 -54.12 7.00 1.18
C ALA A 458 -53.81 6.55 -0.26
N MET A 459 -54.05 7.43 -1.24
CA MET A 459 -53.73 7.17 -2.66
C MET A 459 -52.22 6.99 -2.88
N PHE A 460 -51.38 7.84 -2.28
CA PHE A 460 -49.92 7.69 -2.33
C PHE A 460 -49.42 6.39 -1.69
N ASN A 461 -49.99 5.99 -0.55
CA ASN A 461 -49.61 4.76 0.12
C ASN A 461 -50.02 3.52 -0.70
N LEU A 462 -51.19 3.53 -1.33
CA LEU A 462 -51.60 2.48 -2.27
C LEU A 462 -50.65 2.38 -3.47
N ALA A 463 -50.22 3.52 -4.02
CA ALA A 463 -49.21 3.56 -5.08
C ALA A 463 -47.89 2.93 -4.62
N MET A 464 -47.42 3.24 -3.42
CA MET A 464 -46.23 2.63 -2.81
C MET A 464 -46.36 1.12 -2.60
N CYS A 465 -47.54 0.62 -2.23
CA CYS A 465 -47.80 -0.82 -2.07
C CYS A 465 -47.67 -1.54 -3.42
N TYR A 466 -48.31 -1.03 -4.47
CA TYR A 466 -48.17 -1.57 -5.83
C TYR A 466 -46.75 -1.45 -6.38
N TYR A 467 -46.02 -0.39 -6.04
CA TYR A 467 -44.64 -0.17 -6.49
C TYR A 467 -43.67 -1.18 -5.87
N ASN A 468 -43.80 -1.43 -4.57
CA ASN A 468 -42.92 -2.32 -3.81
C ASN A 468 -43.36 -3.80 -3.83
N GLY A 469 -44.61 -4.09 -4.20
CA GLY A 469 -45.17 -5.46 -4.16
C GLY A 469 -45.33 -6.01 -2.75
N LYS A 470 -45.48 -5.13 -1.76
CA LYS A 470 -45.64 -5.50 -0.36
C LYS A 470 -47.14 -5.60 -0.08
N GLU A 471 -47.61 -6.76 0.37
CA GLU A 471 -49.03 -7.05 0.70
C GLU A 471 -49.99 -7.13 -0.51
N THR A 472 -49.57 -6.68 -1.70
CA THR A 472 -50.24 -6.91 -3.00
C THR A 472 -49.21 -7.32 -4.07
N LYS A 473 -49.64 -7.90 -5.20
CA LYS A 473 -48.72 -8.22 -6.31
C LYS A 473 -48.14 -6.93 -6.91
N LYS A 474 -46.81 -6.83 -6.99
CA LYS A 474 -46.09 -5.70 -7.63
C LYS A 474 -46.72 -5.39 -8.99
N ASN A 475 -47.17 -4.15 -9.15
CA ASN A 475 -47.79 -3.68 -10.37
C ASN A 475 -47.41 -2.21 -10.60
N LEU A 476 -46.40 -2.00 -11.46
CA LEU A 476 -45.86 -0.66 -11.70
C LEU A 476 -46.85 0.26 -12.43
N GLU A 477 -47.73 -0.27 -13.28
CA GLU A 477 -48.77 0.53 -13.97
C GLU A 477 -49.80 1.07 -12.99
N LYS A 478 -50.28 0.22 -12.06
CA LYS A 478 -51.18 0.68 -10.99
C LYS A 478 -50.50 1.62 -10.02
N ALA A 479 -49.22 1.39 -9.69
CA ALA A 479 -48.44 2.32 -8.88
C ALA A 479 -48.33 3.68 -9.55
N PHE A 480 -47.98 3.70 -10.83
CA PHE A 480 -47.91 4.92 -11.63
C PHE A 480 -49.26 5.65 -11.69
N HIS A 481 -50.37 4.92 -11.93
CA HIS A 481 -51.71 5.48 -11.94
C HIS A 481 -52.07 6.20 -10.63
N TRP A 482 -51.84 5.55 -9.49
CA TRP A 482 -52.15 6.14 -8.18
C TRP A 482 -51.17 7.25 -7.78
N TYR A 483 -49.88 7.16 -8.13
CA TYR A 483 -48.95 8.28 -7.98
C TYR A 483 -49.41 9.48 -8.81
N HIS A 484 -49.91 9.26 -10.02
CA HIS A 484 -50.42 10.32 -10.89
C HIS A 484 -51.63 11.02 -10.25
N ILE A 485 -52.63 10.28 -9.79
CA ILE A 485 -53.82 10.85 -9.16
C ILE A 485 -53.42 11.62 -7.88
N ALA A 486 -52.62 11.00 -6.99
CA ALA A 486 -52.17 11.65 -5.77
C ALA A 486 -51.34 12.92 -6.05
N ALA A 487 -50.48 12.90 -7.07
CA ALA A 487 -49.68 14.06 -7.47
C ALA A 487 -50.53 15.19 -8.05
N VAL A 488 -51.55 14.87 -8.85
CA VAL A 488 -52.51 15.86 -9.37
C VAL A 488 -53.34 16.49 -8.25
N ASN A 489 -53.69 15.72 -7.22
CA ASN A 489 -54.38 16.20 -6.03
C ASN A 489 -53.45 16.92 -5.02
N GLY A 490 -52.20 17.22 -5.38
CA GLY A 490 -51.31 18.07 -4.59
C GLY A 490 -50.36 17.33 -3.63
N HIS A 491 -50.35 15.99 -3.62
CA HIS A 491 -49.46 15.25 -2.71
C HIS A 491 -47.99 15.35 -3.15
N ILE A 492 -47.20 16.09 -2.38
CA ILE A 492 -45.82 16.47 -2.71
C ILE A 492 -44.90 15.26 -2.95
N ASN A 493 -44.94 14.25 -2.06
CA ASN A 493 -44.12 13.05 -2.23
C ASN A 493 -44.54 12.23 -3.46
N ALA A 494 -45.83 12.28 -3.84
CA ALA A 494 -46.32 11.59 -5.03
C ALA A 494 -45.77 12.27 -6.30
N MET A 495 -45.67 13.60 -6.32
CA MET A 495 -45.03 14.33 -7.43
C MET A 495 -43.57 13.90 -7.64
N ASN A 496 -42.79 13.78 -6.56
CA ASN A 496 -41.41 13.29 -6.65
C ASN A 496 -41.34 11.82 -7.10
N SER A 497 -42.17 10.94 -6.53
CA SER A 497 -42.23 9.52 -6.95
C SER A 497 -42.64 9.37 -8.42
N LEU A 498 -43.61 10.17 -8.87
CA LEU A 498 -44.04 10.21 -10.27
C LEU A 498 -42.91 10.67 -11.21
N ALA A 499 -42.11 11.66 -10.79
CA ALA A 499 -40.93 12.09 -11.52
C ALA A 499 -39.88 10.98 -11.66
N VAL A 500 -39.67 10.18 -10.60
CA VAL A 500 -38.80 8.99 -10.64
C VAL A 500 -39.34 7.95 -11.62
N CYS A 501 -40.65 7.66 -11.59
CA CYS A 501 -41.28 6.74 -12.53
C CYS A 501 -41.04 7.15 -13.99
N TYR A 502 -41.22 8.45 -14.32
CA TYR A 502 -40.90 8.97 -15.65
C TYR A 502 -39.40 8.90 -15.98
N LYS A 503 -38.51 9.18 -15.03
CA LYS A 503 -37.05 9.14 -15.25
C LYS A 503 -36.56 7.73 -15.59
N ASN A 504 -37.11 6.72 -14.92
CA ASN A 504 -36.69 5.33 -15.04
C ASN A 504 -37.53 4.52 -16.05
N GLY A 505 -38.72 5.00 -16.44
CA GLY A 505 -39.66 4.24 -17.26
C GLY A 505 -40.38 3.14 -16.47
N GLU A 506 -40.72 3.41 -15.21
CA GLU A 506 -41.37 2.44 -14.32
C GLU A 506 -42.88 2.63 -14.34
N GLY A 507 -43.62 1.65 -14.90
CA GLY A 507 -45.08 1.72 -15.02
C GLY A 507 -45.59 2.68 -16.11
N THR A 508 -44.66 3.30 -16.85
CA THR A 508 -44.88 4.19 -17.99
C THR A 508 -43.62 4.21 -18.86
N GLU A 509 -43.66 4.82 -20.05
CA GLU A 509 -42.46 4.99 -20.87
C GLU A 509 -41.49 6.01 -20.26
N LYS A 510 -40.18 5.78 -20.42
CA LYS A 510 -39.14 6.69 -19.95
C LYS A 510 -39.29 8.05 -20.64
N ASN A 511 -39.47 9.11 -19.85
CA ASN A 511 -39.66 10.47 -20.34
C ASN A 511 -38.98 11.49 -19.41
N LEU A 512 -37.79 11.94 -19.80
CA LEU A 512 -36.98 12.86 -18.98
C LEU A 512 -37.60 14.27 -18.87
N GLU A 513 -38.35 14.74 -19.87
CA GLU A 513 -39.02 16.05 -19.82
C GLU A 513 -40.16 16.07 -18.81
N LYS A 514 -40.99 15.01 -18.78
CA LYS A 514 -42.04 14.85 -17.75
C LYS A 514 -41.45 14.62 -16.37
N ALA A 515 -40.33 13.89 -16.27
CA ALA A 515 -39.60 13.76 -15.01
C ALA A 515 -39.12 15.13 -14.50
N PHE A 516 -38.50 15.93 -15.37
CA PHE A 516 -38.08 17.29 -15.05
C PHE A 516 -39.27 18.17 -14.60
N HIS A 517 -40.39 18.13 -15.32
CA HIS A 517 -41.60 18.88 -14.96
C HIS A 517 -42.11 18.55 -13.55
N TRP A 518 -42.18 17.26 -13.20
CA TRP A 518 -42.68 16.83 -11.90
C TRP A 518 -41.65 17.04 -10.77
N TYR A 519 -40.34 16.88 -11.04
CA TYR A 519 -39.31 17.31 -10.09
C TYR A 519 -39.38 18.81 -9.82
N GLN A 520 -39.64 19.63 -10.85
CA GLN A 520 -39.82 21.07 -10.69
C GLN A 520 -41.02 21.39 -9.79
N LYS A 521 -42.19 20.81 -10.08
CA LYS A 521 -43.39 21.00 -9.24
C LYS A 521 -43.17 20.56 -7.79
N ALA A 522 -42.56 19.39 -7.57
CA ALA A 522 -42.28 18.89 -6.24
C ALA A 522 -41.29 19.80 -5.48
N ALA A 523 -40.23 20.25 -6.16
CA ALA A 523 -39.22 21.16 -5.60
C ALA A 523 -39.80 22.54 -5.24
N GLU A 524 -40.68 23.09 -6.07
CA GLU A 524 -41.39 24.34 -5.81
C GLU A 524 -42.34 24.25 -4.60
N ASN A 525 -42.87 23.05 -4.32
CA ASN A 525 -43.69 22.76 -3.14
C ASN A 525 -42.88 22.30 -1.90
N GLY A 526 -41.55 22.44 -1.92
CA GLY A 526 -40.71 22.21 -0.73
C GLY A 526 -40.11 20.82 -0.60
N ASP A 527 -40.26 19.91 -1.59
CA ASP A 527 -39.62 18.59 -1.50
C ASP A 527 -38.11 18.68 -1.72
N LYS A 528 -37.35 18.49 -0.64
CA LYS A 528 -35.89 18.59 -0.66
C LYS A 528 -35.21 17.53 -1.55
N LYS A 529 -35.81 16.35 -1.74
CA LYS A 529 -35.27 15.31 -2.64
C LYS A 529 -35.42 15.75 -4.09
N ALA A 530 -36.60 16.25 -4.46
CA ALA A 530 -36.87 16.81 -5.78
C ALA A 530 -36.01 18.04 -6.08
N MET A 531 -35.75 18.93 -5.10
CA MET A 531 -34.83 20.06 -5.30
C MET A 531 -33.42 19.58 -5.71
N ASN A 532 -32.90 18.53 -5.05
CA ASN A 532 -31.61 17.93 -5.41
C ASN A 532 -31.66 17.25 -6.78
N SER A 533 -32.70 16.46 -7.06
CA SER A 533 -32.89 15.80 -8.36
C SER A 533 -32.99 16.83 -9.51
N LEU A 534 -33.69 17.93 -9.29
CA LEU A 534 -33.81 19.03 -10.24
C LEU A 534 -32.46 19.73 -10.50
N ALA A 535 -31.64 19.89 -9.47
CA ALA A 535 -30.28 20.40 -9.62
C ALA A 535 -29.42 19.48 -10.51
N ILE A 536 -29.49 18.16 -10.28
CA ILE A 536 -28.82 17.14 -11.11
C ILE A 536 -29.31 17.22 -12.56
N CYS A 537 -30.62 17.41 -12.79
CA CYS A 537 -31.17 17.55 -14.13
C CYS A 537 -30.55 18.75 -14.88
N TYR A 538 -30.40 19.89 -14.21
CA TYR A 538 -29.73 21.06 -14.78
C TYR A 538 -28.22 20.86 -14.99
N GLU A 539 -27.55 20.05 -14.16
CA GLU A 539 -26.11 19.78 -14.28
C GLU A 539 -25.81 18.84 -15.46
N ASN A 540 -26.61 17.78 -15.61
CA ASN A 540 -26.36 16.66 -16.54
C ASN A 540 -27.17 16.72 -17.84
N ARG A 541 -27.96 17.78 -18.07
CA ARG A 541 -28.84 17.91 -19.25
C ARG A 541 -29.93 16.83 -19.31
N GLU A 542 -30.50 16.45 -18.16
CA GLU A 542 -31.60 15.48 -18.11
C GLU A 542 -32.95 16.20 -18.22
N GLY A 543 -33.63 16.06 -19.36
CA GLY A 543 -34.97 16.67 -19.57
C GLY A 543 -34.96 18.20 -19.68
N THR A 544 -33.78 18.83 -19.68
CA THR A 544 -33.57 20.27 -19.81
C THR A 544 -32.19 20.57 -20.39
N VAL A 545 -31.90 21.84 -20.70
CA VAL A 545 -30.56 22.28 -21.12
C VAL A 545 -29.62 22.45 -19.93
N LYS A 546 -28.33 22.13 -20.10
CA LYS A 546 -27.32 22.26 -19.04
C LYS A 546 -27.26 23.70 -18.54
N ASN A 547 -27.43 23.91 -17.23
CA ASN A 547 -27.39 25.23 -16.60
C ASN A 547 -26.83 25.15 -15.17
N LEU A 548 -25.52 25.34 -15.04
CA LEU A 548 -24.82 25.23 -13.76
C LEU A 548 -25.26 26.28 -12.73
N LYS A 549 -25.67 27.49 -13.15
CA LYS A 549 -26.17 28.52 -12.23
C LYS A 549 -27.49 28.08 -11.57
N LYS A 550 -28.42 27.53 -12.37
CA LYS A 550 -29.68 26.99 -11.82
C LYS A 550 -29.45 25.73 -10.99
N ALA A 551 -28.53 24.86 -11.39
CA ALA A 551 -28.13 23.70 -10.59
C ALA A 551 -27.61 24.15 -9.21
N PHE A 552 -26.69 25.12 -9.18
CA PHE A 552 -26.18 25.72 -7.94
C PHE A 552 -27.31 26.27 -7.06
N CYS A 553 -28.22 27.08 -7.59
CA CYS A 553 -29.34 27.63 -6.82
C CYS A 553 -30.22 26.55 -6.19
N TRP A 554 -30.48 25.45 -6.91
CA TRP A 554 -31.29 24.35 -6.38
C TRP A 554 -30.53 23.46 -5.40
N TYR A 555 -29.24 23.21 -5.62
CA TYR A 555 -28.38 22.58 -4.62
C TYR A 555 -28.33 23.40 -3.34
N GLN A 556 -28.24 24.73 -3.43
CA GLN A 556 -28.28 25.63 -2.29
C GLN A 556 -29.60 25.52 -1.52
N LYS A 557 -30.75 25.63 -2.20
CA LYS A 557 -32.07 25.47 -1.56
C LYS A 557 -32.23 24.11 -0.90
N ALA A 558 -31.83 23.03 -1.57
CA ALA A 558 -31.90 21.68 -1.04
C ALA A 558 -31.00 21.50 0.21
N ALA A 559 -29.78 22.04 0.17
CA ALA A 559 -28.83 22.00 1.27
C ALA A 559 -29.33 22.79 2.49
N GLU A 560 -29.90 23.98 2.29
CA GLU A 560 -30.51 24.81 3.33
C GLU A 560 -31.74 24.11 3.97
N ASN A 561 -32.46 23.28 3.21
CA ASN A 561 -33.54 22.42 3.70
C ASN A 561 -33.06 21.05 4.26
N GLY A 562 -31.77 20.88 4.50
CA GLY A 562 -31.22 19.71 5.19
C GLY A 562 -31.02 18.48 4.30
N HIS A 563 -30.93 18.62 2.98
CA HIS A 563 -30.63 17.48 2.09
C HIS A 563 -29.13 17.17 2.06
N LEU A 564 -28.75 16.00 2.59
CA LEU A 564 -27.36 15.61 2.81
C LEU A 564 -26.51 15.65 1.53
N ASN A 565 -26.96 15.01 0.45
CA ASN A 565 -26.19 14.96 -0.80
C ASN A 565 -26.12 16.33 -1.49
N ALA A 566 -27.09 17.21 -1.24
CA ALA A 566 -27.07 18.56 -1.78
C ALA A 566 -26.02 19.42 -1.07
N MET A 567 -25.83 19.25 0.25
CA MET A 567 -24.76 19.94 0.98
C MET A 567 -23.37 19.57 0.41
N ASN A 568 -23.14 18.29 0.13
CA ASN A 568 -21.89 17.83 -0.49
C ASN A 568 -21.72 18.38 -1.91
N SER A 569 -22.78 18.33 -2.74
CA SER A 569 -22.74 18.84 -4.12
C SER A 569 -22.53 20.36 -4.15
N LEU A 570 -23.16 21.10 -3.23
CA LEU A 570 -22.96 22.53 -3.06
C LEU A 570 -21.52 22.88 -2.67
N ALA A 571 -20.92 22.08 -1.77
CA ALA A 571 -19.51 22.23 -1.41
C ALA A 571 -18.59 22.04 -2.63
N ILE A 572 -18.87 21.04 -3.48
CA ILE A 572 -18.15 20.82 -4.75
C ILE A 572 -18.31 22.04 -5.68
N CYS A 573 -19.53 22.56 -5.83
CA CYS A 573 -19.76 23.77 -6.64
C CYS A 573 -18.91 24.95 -6.17
N TYR A 574 -18.85 25.20 -4.85
CA TYR A 574 -17.98 26.25 -4.29
C TYR A 574 -16.49 25.94 -4.46
N LYS A 575 -16.06 24.67 -4.34
CA LYS A 575 -14.66 24.26 -4.50
C LYS A 575 -14.17 24.48 -5.94
N ASN A 576 -15.00 24.16 -6.92
CA ASN A 576 -14.66 24.23 -8.35
C ASN A 576 -15.04 25.56 -9.01
N GLY A 577 -15.92 26.36 -8.39
CA GLY A 577 -16.51 27.55 -9.03
C GLY A 577 -17.55 27.18 -10.10
N GLU A 578 -18.32 26.11 -9.87
CA GLU A 578 -19.35 25.66 -10.82
C GLU A 578 -20.68 26.33 -10.50
N GLY A 579 -21.17 27.15 -11.43
CA GLY A 579 -22.43 27.90 -11.24
C GLY A 579 -22.34 29.07 -10.25
N THR A 580 -21.19 29.24 -9.60
CA THR A 580 -20.86 30.30 -8.62
C THR A 580 -19.36 30.62 -8.69
N GLU A 581 -18.89 31.64 -7.98
CA GLU A 581 -17.45 31.91 -7.86
C GLU A 581 -16.77 30.89 -6.94
N LYS A 582 -15.52 30.52 -7.27
CA LYS A 582 -14.72 29.60 -6.45
C LYS A 582 -14.52 30.20 -5.05
N ASN A 583 -14.94 29.48 -4.01
CA ASN A 583 -14.84 29.91 -2.62
C ASN A 583 -14.54 28.71 -1.72
N LEU A 584 -13.27 28.56 -1.34
CA LEU A 584 -12.81 27.41 -0.55
C LEU A 584 -13.32 27.43 0.90
N GLU A 585 -13.52 28.61 1.51
CA GLU A 585 -14.07 28.73 2.87
C GLU A 585 -15.52 28.24 2.94
N LYS A 586 -16.34 28.61 1.96
CA LYS A 586 -17.72 28.11 1.85
C LYS A 586 -17.76 26.62 1.50
N ALA A 587 -16.84 26.14 0.65
CA ALA A 587 -16.71 24.72 0.38
C ALA A 587 -16.41 23.93 1.67
N PHE A 588 -15.43 24.38 2.44
CA PHE A 588 -15.09 23.80 3.74
C PHE A 588 -16.28 23.80 4.70
N TYR A 589 -16.97 24.95 4.84
CA TYR A 589 -18.16 25.08 5.68
C TYR A 589 -19.25 24.06 5.31
N TRP A 590 -19.55 23.89 4.02
CA TRP A 590 -20.58 22.97 3.56
C TRP A 590 -20.16 21.50 3.64
N TYR A 591 -18.88 21.16 3.41
CA TYR A 591 -18.37 19.81 3.70
C TYR A 591 -18.48 19.48 5.19
N GLN A 592 -18.11 20.41 6.07
CA GLN A 592 -18.23 20.23 7.51
C GLN A 592 -19.68 20.03 7.93
N LYS A 593 -20.60 20.90 7.47
CA LYS A 593 -22.04 20.76 7.72
C LYS A 593 -22.60 19.44 7.20
N ALA A 594 -22.20 19.00 6.00
CA ALA A 594 -22.65 17.74 5.44
C ALA A 594 -22.26 16.57 6.35
N VAL A 595 -21.01 16.53 6.82
CA VAL A 595 -20.50 15.49 7.73
C VAL A 595 -21.18 15.53 9.09
N GLU A 596 -21.39 16.72 9.67
CA GLU A 596 -22.10 16.89 10.95
C GLU A 596 -23.55 16.38 10.89
N ASN A 597 -24.17 16.40 9.70
CA ASN A 597 -25.51 15.86 9.46
C ASN A 597 -25.51 14.41 8.95
N GLY A 598 -24.36 13.72 8.95
CA GLY A 598 -24.26 12.30 8.61
C GLY A 598 -24.01 11.98 7.14
N ASN A 599 -23.54 12.93 6.32
CA ASN A 599 -23.10 12.62 4.96
C ASN A 599 -21.72 11.95 4.97
N GLU A 600 -21.69 10.65 4.67
CA GLU A 600 -20.46 9.84 4.62
C GLU A 600 -19.55 10.26 3.45
N ASN A 601 -20.11 10.57 2.28
CA ASN A 601 -19.36 10.96 1.08
C ASN A 601 -18.57 12.28 1.26
N ALA A 602 -19.00 13.14 2.18
CA ALA A 602 -18.33 14.41 2.46
C ALA A 602 -17.08 14.26 3.37
N MET A 603 -16.92 13.13 4.07
CA MET A 603 -15.85 12.94 5.06
C MET A 603 -14.45 12.98 4.44
N ASN A 604 -14.26 12.29 3.31
CA ASN A 604 -13.00 12.28 2.58
C ASN A 604 -12.66 13.68 2.03
N SER A 605 -13.66 14.39 1.50
CA SER A 605 -13.46 15.75 0.99
C SER A 605 -13.08 16.73 2.11
N LEU A 606 -13.67 16.58 3.30
CA LEU A 606 -13.31 17.37 4.49
C LEU A 606 -11.89 17.06 4.97
N ALA A 607 -11.46 15.79 4.92
CA ALA A 607 -10.10 15.38 5.26
C ALA A 607 -9.07 16.04 4.34
N ILE A 608 -9.31 16.02 3.02
CA ILE A 608 -8.48 16.70 2.02
C ILE A 608 -8.38 18.21 2.32
N CYS A 609 -9.49 18.84 2.74
CA CYS A 609 -9.46 20.26 3.11
C CYS A 609 -8.53 20.54 4.29
N TYR A 610 -8.53 19.68 5.31
CA TYR A 610 -7.59 19.80 6.44
C TYR A 610 -6.15 19.47 6.05
N GLU A 611 -5.92 18.50 5.18
CA GLU A 611 -4.58 18.10 4.72
C GLU A 611 -3.90 19.24 3.94
N ASN A 612 -4.64 19.87 3.02
CA ASN A 612 -4.14 20.93 2.16
C ASN A 612 -4.28 22.34 2.76
N GLY A 613 -5.11 22.52 3.79
CA GLY A 613 -5.51 23.84 4.27
C GLY A 613 -6.44 24.57 3.29
N GLU A 614 -7.31 23.84 2.58
CA GLU A 614 -8.29 24.43 1.67
C GLU A 614 -9.49 24.98 2.48
N GLY A 615 -9.65 26.30 2.52
CA GLY A 615 -10.75 26.95 3.26
C GLY A 615 -10.64 26.89 4.77
N THR A 616 -9.51 26.38 5.29
CA THR A 616 -9.18 26.26 6.72
C THR A 616 -7.67 26.23 6.91
N LYS A 617 -7.18 26.19 8.15
CA LYS A 617 -5.74 26.00 8.41
C LYS A 617 -5.37 24.53 8.20
N LYS A 618 -4.21 24.28 7.56
CA LYS A 618 -3.63 22.94 7.42
C LYS A 618 -3.51 22.27 8.79
N ASN A 619 -4.06 21.06 8.92
CA ASN A 619 -4.07 20.27 10.14
C ASN A 619 -4.07 18.77 9.81
N LEU A 620 -2.89 18.15 9.84
CA LEU A 620 -2.70 16.75 9.45
C LEU A 620 -3.36 15.76 10.43
N GLU A 621 -3.39 16.06 11.73
CA GLU A 621 -4.05 15.19 12.72
C GLU A 621 -5.56 15.10 12.49
N LYS A 622 -6.22 16.23 12.20
CA LYS A 622 -7.64 16.24 11.86
C LYS A 622 -7.91 15.58 10.52
N ALA A 623 -7.03 15.77 9.53
CA ALA A 623 -7.13 15.08 8.26
C ALA A 623 -7.07 13.56 8.47
N PHE A 624 -6.09 13.07 9.23
CA PHE A 624 -5.94 11.67 9.61
C PHE A 624 -7.21 11.12 10.29
N CYS A 625 -7.75 11.82 11.29
CA CYS A 625 -8.99 11.38 11.96
C CYS A 625 -10.19 11.26 11.00
N TRP A 626 -10.31 12.16 10.02
CA TRP A 626 -11.40 12.10 9.04
C TRP A 626 -11.16 11.06 7.95
N TYR A 627 -9.92 10.88 7.49
CA TYR A 627 -9.56 9.76 6.62
C TYR A 627 -9.86 8.42 7.28
N GLN A 628 -9.54 8.27 8.57
CA GLN A 628 -9.86 7.06 9.33
C GLN A 628 -11.37 6.77 9.34
N LYS A 629 -12.20 7.76 9.70
CA LYS A 629 -13.67 7.58 9.71
C LYS A 629 -14.24 7.28 8.33
N ALA A 630 -13.76 7.98 7.30
CA ALA A 630 -14.21 7.76 5.93
C ALA A 630 -13.83 6.36 5.43
N ALA A 631 -12.61 5.90 5.75
CA ALA A 631 -12.13 4.55 5.43
C ALA A 631 -12.92 3.46 6.18
N GLU A 632 -13.25 3.68 7.45
CA GLU A 632 -14.11 2.78 8.25
C GLU A 632 -15.54 2.67 7.67
N ASN A 633 -16.03 3.73 7.02
CA ASN A 633 -17.31 3.74 6.29
C ASN A 633 -17.22 3.21 4.84
N GLY A 634 -16.08 2.69 4.40
CA GLY A 634 -15.93 2.08 3.08
C GLY A 634 -15.48 3.00 1.95
N ASP A 635 -15.04 4.25 2.21
CA ASP A 635 -14.51 5.12 1.15
C ASP A 635 -13.10 4.67 0.70
N ASN A 636 -13.02 4.15 -0.53
CA ASN A 636 -11.78 3.61 -1.10
C ASN A 636 -10.64 4.63 -1.20
N LYS A 637 -10.95 5.88 -1.55
CA LYS A 637 -9.95 6.95 -1.67
C LYS A 637 -9.43 7.35 -0.29
N ALA A 638 -10.30 7.37 0.72
CA ALA A 638 -9.91 7.60 2.10
C ALA A 638 -9.05 6.46 2.65
N MET A 639 -9.35 5.19 2.31
CA MET A 639 -8.47 4.05 2.68
C MET A 639 -7.06 4.23 2.13
N PHE A 640 -6.92 4.62 0.85
CA PHE A 640 -5.63 4.91 0.22
C PHE A 640 -4.91 6.09 0.90
N ASN A 641 -5.62 7.20 1.14
CA ASN A 641 -5.03 8.36 1.80
C ASN A 641 -4.61 8.05 3.25
N LEU A 642 -5.41 7.26 3.98
CA LEU A 642 -5.08 6.79 5.32
C LEU A 642 -3.82 5.89 5.30
N ALA A 643 -3.69 5.03 4.30
CA ALA A 643 -2.49 4.23 4.11
C ALA A 643 -1.26 5.12 3.89
N ASN A 644 -1.34 6.15 3.05
CA ASN A 644 -0.27 7.13 2.86
C ASN A 644 0.06 7.87 4.17
N SER A 645 -0.94 8.23 4.97
CA SER A 645 -0.71 8.89 6.27
C SER A 645 0.09 8.00 7.23
N TYR A 646 -0.22 6.70 7.31
CA TYR A 646 0.59 5.76 8.08
C TYR A 646 1.97 5.52 7.48
N ASP A 647 2.09 5.52 6.15
CA ASP A 647 3.36 5.26 5.46
C ASP A 647 4.38 6.38 5.67
N ASN A 648 3.91 7.62 5.61
CA ASN A 648 4.72 8.82 5.75
C ASN A 648 4.81 9.32 7.20
N GLY A 649 3.92 8.86 8.09
CA GLY A 649 3.77 9.42 9.45
C GLY A 649 3.14 10.83 9.44
N GLU A 650 2.17 11.06 8.56
CA GLU A 650 1.47 12.33 8.44
C GLU A 650 0.22 12.36 9.32
N GLY A 651 0.22 13.22 10.35
CA GLY A 651 -0.89 13.31 11.31
C GLY A 651 -0.99 12.12 12.28
N THR A 652 -0.05 11.18 12.19
CA THR A 652 0.09 9.98 13.04
C THR A 652 1.56 9.52 13.02
N GLU A 653 1.93 8.54 13.84
CA GLU A 653 3.25 7.92 13.76
C GLU A 653 3.37 7.00 12.54
N LYS A 654 4.56 6.97 11.92
CA LYS A 654 4.86 6.10 10.79
C LYS A 654 4.69 4.62 11.18
N ASN A 655 3.87 3.88 10.44
CA ASN A 655 3.57 2.48 10.68
C ASN A 655 3.35 1.72 9.36
N LEU A 656 4.37 0.99 8.92
CA LEU A 656 4.35 0.29 7.62
C LEU A 656 3.37 -0.89 7.58
N GLU A 657 3.15 -1.59 8.70
CA GLU A 657 2.19 -2.72 8.77
C GLU A 657 0.75 -2.23 8.61
N LYS A 658 0.39 -1.12 9.27
CA LYS A 658 -0.93 -0.50 9.11
C LYS A 658 -1.11 0.12 7.73
N ALA A 659 -0.06 0.74 7.18
CA ALA A 659 -0.07 1.23 5.81
C ALA A 659 -0.33 0.08 4.83
N PHE A 660 0.38 -1.05 4.97
CA PHE A 660 0.17 -2.26 4.18
C PHE A 660 -1.27 -2.77 4.28
N HIS A 661 -1.82 -2.93 5.50
CA HIS A 661 -3.20 -3.37 5.70
C HIS A 661 -4.22 -2.46 5.00
N TRP A 662 -4.06 -1.14 5.06
CA TRP A 662 -4.98 -0.20 4.41
C TRP A 662 -4.79 -0.11 2.89
N TYR A 663 -3.55 -0.21 2.38
CA TYR A 663 -3.32 -0.39 0.94
C TYR A 663 -3.98 -1.66 0.43
N GLN A 664 -3.90 -2.76 1.18
CA GLN A 664 -4.56 -4.01 0.84
C GLN A 664 -6.09 -3.84 0.72
N LYS A 665 -6.74 -3.28 1.74
CA LYS A 665 -8.18 -3.02 1.70
C LYS A 665 -8.60 -2.09 0.56
N ALA A 666 -7.85 -1.01 0.32
CA ALA A 666 -8.13 -0.09 -0.77
C ALA A 666 -7.99 -0.77 -2.15
N ALA A 667 -6.94 -1.59 -2.33
CA ALA A 667 -6.69 -2.34 -3.55
C ALA A 667 -7.78 -3.41 -3.81
N GLU A 668 -8.21 -4.13 -2.77
CA GLU A 668 -9.30 -5.11 -2.84
C GLU A 668 -10.64 -4.46 -3.23
N ASN A 669 -10.86 -3.21 -2.83
CA ASN A 669 -12.03 -2.42 -3.23
C ASN A 669 -11.87 -1.66 -4.57
N GLY A 670 -10.77 -1.88 -5.30
CA GLY A 670 -10.60 -1.37 -6.67
C GLY A 670 -9.84 -0.05 -6.80
N ASP A 671 -9.11 0.42 -5.78
CA ASP A 671 -8.28 1.62 -5.94
C ASP A 671 -6.96 1.32 -6.69
N ASN A 672 -6.83 1.89 -7.89
CA ASN A 672 -5.71 1.61 -8.80
C ASN A 672 -4.34 2.09 -8.29
N LYS A 673 -4.31 3.13 -7.43
CA LYS A 673 -3.05 3.62 -6.84
C LYS A 673 -2.64 2.72 -5.68
N ALA A 674 -3.60 2.28 -4.87
CA ALA A 674 -3.37 1.33 -3.80
C ALA A 674 -2.87 -0.02 -4.33
N MET A 675 -3.41 -0.53 -5.45
CA MET A 675 -2.93 -1.78 -6.06
C MET A 675 -1.43 -1.72 -6.40
N PHE A 676 -0.97 -0.60 -6.97
CA PHE A 676 0.43 -0.38 -7.28
C PHE A 676 1.29 -0.30 -6.01
N ASN A 677 0.89 0.52 -5.03
CA ASN A 677 1.64 0.64 -3.77
C ASN A 677 1.68 -0.70 -3.02
N LEU A 678 0.61 -1.49 -3.05
CA LEU A 678 0.58 -2.83 -2.46
C LEU A 678 1.55 -3.78 -3.17
N ALA A 679 1.66 -3.69 -4.49
CA ALA A 679 2.64 -4.45 -5.26
C ALA A 679 4.08 -4.06 -4.87
N ASP A 680 4.39 -2.75 -4.80
CA ASP A 680 5.68 -2.24 -4.35
C ASP A 680 6.03 -2.74 -2.93
N ARG A 681 5.06 -2.80 -2.01
CA ARG A 681 5.27 -3.33 -0.64
C ARG A 681 5.60 -4.81 -0.63
N TYR A 682 4.92 -5.62 -1.46
CA TYR A 682 5.27 -7.04 -1.62
C TYR A 682 6.63 -7.25 -2.28
N ASP A 683 7.00 -6.41 -3.26
CA ASP A 683 8.27 -6.51 -3.98
C ASP A 683 9.48 -6.20 -3.09
N ASN A 684 9.32 -5.19 -2.21
CA ASN A 684 10.37 -4.76 -1.30
C ASN A 684 10.34 -5.45 0.07
N GLY A 685 9.21 -6.07 0.45
CA GLY A 685 9.02 -6.64 1.79
C GLY A 685 8.85 -5.56 2.87
N GLU A 686 8.11 -4.50 2.55
CA GLU A 686 7.89 -3.37 3.46
C GLU A 686 6.51 -3.47 4.13
N GLY A 687 6.48 -3.58 5.46
CA GLY A 687 5.23 -3.81 6.21
C GLY A 687 4.62 -5.21 6.03
N THR A 688 5.27 -6.07 5.23
CA THR A 688 4.96 -7.48 4.99
C THR A 688 6.24 -8.21 4.60
N GLU A 689 6.24 -9.55 4.59
CA GLU A 689 7.31 -10.32 3.97
C GLU A 689 7.36 -10.11 2.44
N LYS A 690 8.59 -10.09 1.88
CA LYS A 690 8.84 -9.99 0.44
C LYS A 690 8.21 -11.18 -0.30
N ASN A 691 7.38 -10.91 -1.31
CA ASN A 691 6.69 -11.92 -2.10
C ASN A 691 6.53 -11.46 -3.56
N LEU A 692 7.42 -11.93 -4.44
CA LEU A 692 7.46 -11.51 -5.84
C LEU A 692 6.23 -12.00 -6.65
N GLU A 693 5.66 -13.16 -6.34
CA GLU A 693 4.46 -13.65 -7.03
C GLU A 693 3.24 -12.77 -6.76
N LYS A 694 3.04 -12.35 -5.51
CA LYS A 694 1.97 -11.41 -5.13
C LYS A 694 2.24 -10.02 -5.68
N ALA A 695 3.50 -9.57 -5.69
CA ALA A 695 3.88 -8.31 -6.32
C ALA A 695 3.51 -8.32 -7.81
N PHE A 696 3.91 -9.36 -8.54
CA PHE A 696 3.55 -9.56 -9.95
C PHE A 696 2.03 -9.52 -10.18
N HIS A 697 1.26 -10.27 -9.38
CA HIS A 697 -0.20 -10.30 -9.48
C HIS A 697 -0.84 -8.91 -9.31
N TRP A 698 -0.38 -8.13 -8.32
CA TRP A 698 -0.92 -6.80 -8.08
C TRP A 698 -0.40 -5.75 -9.07
N TYR A 699 0.85 -5.84 -9.55
CA TYR A 699 1.33 -5.04 -10.67
C TYR A 699 0.50 -5.29 -11.92
N GLN A 700 0.17 -6.55 -12.22
CA GLN A 700 -0.68 -6.92 -13.34
C GLN A 700 -2.06 -6.27 -13.23
N LYS A 701 -2.75 -6.45 -12.09
CA LYS A 701 -4.07 -5.82 -11.86
C LYS A 701 -4.02 -4.30 -11.95
N ALA A 702 -3.00 -3.67 -11.39
CA ALA A 702 -2.85 -2.21 -11.44
C ALA A 702 -2.61 -1.72 -12.88
N ALA A 703 -1.78 -2.44 -13.65
CA ALA A 703 -1.49 -2.14 -15.05
C ALA A 703 -2.74 -2.28 -15.95
N GLU A 704 -3.52 -3.35 -15.76
CA GLU A 704 -4.81 -3.57 -16.45
C GLU A 704 -5.82 -2.44 -16.15
N ASN A 705 -5.73 -1.85 -14.95
CA ASN A 705 -6.53 -0.68 -14.54
C ASN A 705 -5.88 0.68 -14.89
N GLY A 706 -4.88 0.70 -15.78
CA GLY A 706 -4.33 1.94 -16.34
C GLY A 706 -3.20 2.59 -15.51
N ASN A 707 -2.68 1.94 -14.47
CA ASN A 707 -1.57 2.50 -13.70
C ASN A 707 -0.26 2.41 -14.50
N LYS A 708 0.21 3.56 -15.01
CA LYS A 708 1.40 3.64 -15.86
C LYS A 708 2.70 3.21 -15.18
N LYS A 709 2.83 3.36 -13.85
CA LYS A 709 4.01 2.88 -13.11
C LYS A 709 3.99 1.35 -13.00
N ALA A 710 2.83 0.79 -12.68
CA ALA A 710 2.63 -0.65 -12.65
C ALA A 710 2.90 -1.31 -14.00
N MET A 711 2.51 -0.69 -15.12
CA MET A 711 2.84 -1.20 -16.47
C MET A 711 4.35 -1.36 -16.70
N ASN A 712 5.15 -0.41 -16.23
CA ASN A 712 6.61 -0.47 -16.32
C ASN A 712 7.18 -1.56 -15.41
N ASN A 713 6.73 -1.64 -14.16
CA ASN A 713 7.22 -2.65 -13.22
C ASN A 713 6.80 -4.07 -13.65
N LEU A 714 5.61 -4.23 -14.22
CA LEU A 714 5.17 -5.49 -14.82
C LEU A 714 6.06 -5.91 -16.01
N ALA A 715 6.51 -4.95 -16.82
CA ALA A 715 7.46 -5.21 -17.89
C ALA A 715 8.81 -5.69 -17.33
N ILE A 716 9.32 -5.06 -16.26
CA ILE A 716 10.53 -5.47 -15.55
C ILE A 716 10.37 -6.90 -14.99
N CYS A 717 9.22 -7.22 -14.38
CA CYS A 717 8.95 -8.57 -13.89
C CYS A 717 9.05 -9.62 -15.01
N TYR A 718 8.50 -9.33 -16.19
CA TYR A 718 8.64 -10.22 -17.35
C TYR A 718 10.07 -10.26 -17.91
N GLU A 719 10.81 -9.16 -17.89
CA GLU A 719 12.19 -9.09 -18.37
C GLU A 719 13.13 -9.96 -17.52
N ASN A 720 12.97 -9.90 -16.20
CA ASN A 720 13.82 -10.59 -15.23
C ASN A 720 13.29 -11.99 -14.86
N GLY A 721 12.00 -12.27 -15.06
CA GLY A 721 11.34 -13.46 -14.54
C GLY A 721 11.10 -13.37 -13.03
N GLU A 722 10.72 -12.20 -12.53
CA GLU A 722 10.44 -11.96 -11.11
C GLU A 722 8.95 -12.19 -10.85
N GLY A 723 8.63 -13.17 -10.00
CA GLY A 723 7.24 -13.55 -9.70
C GLY A 723 6.49 -14.20 -10.87
N THR A 724 7.16 -14.39 -12.02
CA THR A 724 6.65 -15.02 -13.23
C THR A 724 7.80 -15.59 -14.06
N GLU A 725 7.51 -16.31 -15.14
CA GLU A 725 8.55 -16.78 -16.06
C GLU A 725 9.07 -15.63 -16.93
N LYS A 726 10.40 -15.61 -17.16
CA LYS A 726 11.05 -14.63 -18.04
C LYS A 726 10.46 -14.67 -19.45
N ASN A 727 9.93 -13.53 -19.91
CA ASN A 727 9.28 -13.38 -21.21
C ASN A 727 9.55 -12.01 -21.83
N LEU A 728 10.61 -11.92 -22.63
CA LEU A 728 11.06 -10.67 -23.26
C LEU A 728 10.04 -10.06 -24.23
N ILE A 729 9.22 -10.90 -24.89
CA ILE A 729 8.17 -10.42 -25.82
C ILE A 729 7.09 -9.65 -25.03
N LYS A 730 6.65 -10.20 -23.90
CA LYS A 730 5.68 -9.53 -23.01
C LYS A 730 6.30 -8.30 -22.33
N ALA A 731 7.57 -8.36 -21.95
CA ALA A 731 8.29 -7.20 -21.41
C ALA A 731 8.29 -6.04 -22.41
N PHE A 732 8.70 -6.30 -23.65
CA PHE A 732 8.67 -5.32 -24.75
C PHE A 732 7.26 -4.75 -24.98
N TYR A 733 6.24 -5.61 -25.02
CA TYR A 733 4.84 -5.18 -25.15
C TYR A 733 4.43 -4.21 -24.04
N TRP A 734 4.69 -4.56 -22.78
CA TRP A 734 4.28 -3.73 -21.64
C TRP A 734 5.09 -2.44 -21.53
N TYR A 735 6.38 -2.43 -21.88
CA TYR A 735 7.15 -1.18 -22.01
C TYR A 735 6.52 -0.25 -23.05
N HIS A 736 6.14 -0.78 -24.21
CA HIS A 736 5.47 0.01 -25.24
C HIS A 736 4.10 0.55 -24.78
N VAL A 737 3.31 -0.26 -24.06
CA VAL A 737 2.03 0.17 -23.47
C VAL A 737 2.24 1.24 -22.40
N ALA A 738 3.25 1.11 -21.54
CA ALA A 738 3.58 2.08 -20.51
C ALA A 738 3.96 3.44 -21.11
N VAL A 739 4.78 3.45 -22.17
CA VAL A 739 5.15 4.67 -22.91
C VAL A 739 3.92 5.35 -23.52
N LYS A 740 3.02 4.58 -24.14
CA LYS A 740 1.75 5.12 -24.70
C LYS A 740 0.88 5.80 -23.63
N ASN A 741 0.99 5.36 -22.37
CA ASN A 741 0.30 5.94 -21.21
C ASN A 741 1.14 7.00 -20.47
N GLY A 742 2.24 7.49 -21.07
CA GLY A 742 3.07 8.56 -20.54
C GLY A 742 3.97 8.16 -19.38
N ASN A 743 4.45 6.91 -19.35
CA ASN A 743 5.56 6.52 -18.46
C ASN A 743 6.90 6.92 -19.08
N GLU A 744 7.63 7.80 -18.38
CA GLU A 744 8.90 8.38 -18.86
C GLU A 744 10.08 7.40 -18.70
N VAL A 745 10.10 6.59 -17.64
CA VAL A 745 11.16 5.59 -17.39
C VAL A 745 11.11 4.46 -18.43
N ALA A 746 9.90 4.06 -18.82
CA ALA A 746 9.70 3.01 -19.82
C ALA A 746 10.27 3.39 -21.20
N MET A 747 10.46 4.68 -21.51
CA MET A 747 11.08 5.10 -22.78
C MET A 747 12.54 4.63 -22.86
N PHE A 748 13.27 4.69 -21.75
CA PHE A 748 14.65 4.22 -21.67
C PHE A 748 14.73 2.70 -21.80
N ASN A 749 13.88 1.96 -21.07
CA ASN A 749 13.85 0.50 -21.15
C ASN A 749 13.45 0.01 -22.56
N LEU A 750 12.49 0.70 -23.20
CA LEU A 750 12.12 0.41 -24.59
C LEU A 750 13.27 0.65 -25.57
N ALA A 751 14.11 1.66 -25.32
CA ALA A 751 15.30 1.92 -26.12
C ALA A 751 16.32 0.77 -26.00
N ILE A 752 16.54 0.25 -24.79
CA ILE A 752 17.40 -0.92 -24.55
C ILE A 752 16.86 -2.15 -25.30
N CYS A 753 15.54 -2.39 -25.25
CA CYS A 753 14.95 -3.51 -25.99
C CYS A 753 15.26 -3.45 -27.48
N TYR A 754 15.19 -2.25 -28.09
CA TYR A 754 15.55 -2.07 -29.50
C TYR A 754 17.06 -2.17 -29.76
N GLU A 755 17.91 -1.69 -28.85
CA GLU A 755 19.37 -1.77 -28.98
C GLU A 755 19.86 -3.22 -28.98
N ASN A 756 19.30 -4.04 -28.08
CA ASN A 756 19.71 -5.43 -27.88
C ASN A 756 18.90 -6.42 -28.74
N GLY A 757 17.73 -6.02 -29.26
CA GLY A 757 16.79 -6.95 -29.90
C GLY A 757 16.09 -7.87 -28.90
N GLU A 758 15.73 -7.33 -27.73
CA GLU A 758 15.04 -8.07 -26.67
C GLU A 758 13.52 -7.96 -26.86
N GLY A 759 12.86 -9.10 -27.11
CA GLY A 759 11.41 -9.14 -27.38
C GLY A 759 11.00 -8.53 -28.73
N THR A 760 11.96 -8.01 -29.50
CA THR A 760 11.79 -7.41 -30.83
C THR A 760 13.07 -7.57 -31.65
N GLU A 761 13.05 -7.23 -32.93
CA GLU A 761 14.27 -7.21 -33.75
C GLU A 761 15.17 -6.03 -33.37
N LYS A 762 16.49 -6.26 -33.34
CA LYS A 762 17.48 -5.21 -33.07
C LYS A 762 17.33 -4.05 -34.07
N ASN A 763 17.13 -2.84 -33.57
CA ASN A 763 16.92 -1.63 -34.36
C ASN A 763 17.56 -0.40 -33.70
N LEU A 764 18.77 -0.05 -34.14
CA LEU A 764 19.55 1.05 -33.55
C LEU A 764 18.94 2.43 -33.82
N GLU A 765 18.23 2.62 -34.93
CA GLU A 765 17.54 3.90 -35.22
C GLU A 765 16.39 4.17 -34.24
N LYS A 766 15.59 3.13 -33.93
CA LYS A 766 14.52 3.22 -32.94
C LYS A 766 15.08 3.34 -31.52
N ALA A 767 16.17 2.64 -31.21
CA ALA A 767 16.86 2.79 -29.94
C ALA A 767 17.31 4.24 -29.73
N PHE A 768 17.98 4.83 -30.73
CA PHE A 768 18.38 6.25 -30.72
C PHE A 768 17.18 7.20 -30.55
N TYR A 769 16.09 6.97 -31.30
CA TYR A 769 14.87 7.77 -31.19
C TYR A 769 14.32 7.79 -29.76
N TRP A 770 14.23 6.61 -29.12
CA TRP A 770 13.71 6.48 -27.76
C TRP A 770 14.68 6.98 -26.69
N TYR A 771 16.00 6.79 -26.86
CA TYR A 771 16.99 7.42 -25.98
C TYR A 771 16.86 8.95 -26.00
N ARG A 772 16.73 9.56 -27.19
CA ARG A 772 16.51 11.01 -27.30
C ARG A 772 15.22 11.44 -26.59
N LYS A 773 14.11 10.71 -26.79
CA LYS A 773 12.83 11.00 -26.13
C LYS A 773 12.88 10.86 -24.61
N ALA A 774 13.60 9.86 -24.11
CA ALA A 774 13.83 9.67 -22.68
C ALA A 774 14.61 10.85 -22.09
N VAL A 775 15.65 11.33 -22.76
CA VAL A 775 16.42 12.52 -22.35
C VAL A 775 15.56 13.79 -22.38
N GLU A 776 14.76 14.01 -23.43
CA GLU A 776 13.81 15.13 -23.52
C GLU A 776 12.79 15.12 -22.36
N SER A 777 12.50 13.93 -21.81
CA SER A 777 11.61 13.73 -20.66
C SER A 777 12.32 13.79 -19.31
N GLY A 778 13.64 14.09 -19.28
CA GLY A 778 14.43 14.23 -18.06
C GLY A 778 15.12 12.95 -17.57
N ASN A 779 15.18 11.87 -18.36
CA ASN A 779 15.90 10.66 -17.95
C ASN A 779 17.42 10.87 -18.05
N GLU A 780 18.09 10.93 -16.91
CA GLU A 780 19.52 11.21 -16.79
C GLU A 780 20.41 10.05 -17.28
N ILE A 781 19.97 8.80 -17.11
CA ILE A 781 20.74 7.61 -17.53
C ILE A 781 20.77 7.50 -19.07
N ALA A 782 19.67 7.87 -19.72
CA ALA A 782 19.56 7.87 -21.17
C ALA A 782 20.57 8.81 -21.86
N MET A 783 21.07 9.84 -21.17
CA MET A 783 22.06 10.78 -21.73
C MET A 783 23.36 10.08 -22.10
N PHE A 784 23.82 9.13 -21.30
CA PHE A 784 25.05 8.37 -21.57
C PHE A 784 24.91 7.45 -22.78
N ASN A 785 23.78 6.75 -22.90
CA ASN A 785 23.54 5.87 -24.05
C ASN A 785 23.33 6.69 -25.33
N LEU A 786 22.68 7.86 -25.24
CA LEU A 786 22.57 8.79 -26.36
C LEU A 786 23.95 9.30 -26.82
N ALA A 787 24.85 9.60 -25.89
CA ALA A 787 26.22 9.97 -26.19
C ALA A 787 26.97 8.86 -26.96
N LYS A 788 26.83 7.60 -26.51
CA LYS A 788 27.38 6.43 -27.22
C LYS A 788 26.83 6.28 -28.64
N CYS A 789 25.53 6.48 -28.84
CA CYS A 789 24.94 6.44 -30.19
C CYS A 789 25.61 7.46 -31.13
N TYR A 790 25.91 8.67 -30.63
CA TYR A 790 26.64 9.69 -31.40
C TYR A 790 28.12 9.35 -31.60
N GLU A 791 28.79 8.77 -30.59
CA GLU A 791 30.19 8.34 -30.67
C GLU A 791 30.40 7.24 -31.72
N ASN A 792 29.51 6.24 -31.74
CA ASN A 792 29.59 5.08 -32.61
C ASN A 792 28.93 5.29 -33.98
N GLY A 793 28.04 6.27 -34.10
CA GLY A 793 27.19 6.44 -35.29
C GLY A 793 26.09 5.38 -35.40
N GLU A 794 25.53 4.97 -34.26
CA GLU A 794 24.49 3.94 -34.14
C GLU A 794 23.10 4.59 -34.15
N GLY A 795 22.49 4.68 -35.32
CA GLY A 795 21.25 5.42 -35.56
C GLY A 795 21.50 6.72 -36.33
N PRO A 796 22.13 7.75 -35.74
CA PRO A 796 22.58 8.93 -36.46
C PRO A 796 23.97 8.71 -37.08
N LYS A 797 24.41 9.65 -37.92
CA LYS A 797 25.83 9.72 -38.30
C LYS A 797 26.69 10.01 -37.07
N LYS A 798 27.88 9.42 -37.03
CA LYS A 798 28.89 9.67 -36.00
C LYS A 798 29.15 11.18 -35.85
N ASP A 799 29.03 11.68 -34.62
CA ASP A 799 29.11 13.10 -34.26
C ASP A 799 29.76 13.24 -32.87
N LEU A 800 31.09 13.39 -32.86
CA LEU A 800 31.88 13.40 -31.64
C LEU A 800 31.61 14.64 -30.77
N GLU A 801 31.27 15.79 -31.35
CA GLU A 801 30.93 17.00 -30.58
C GLU A 801 29.64 16.81 -29.78
N LYS A 802 28.61 16.18 -30.39
CA LYS A 802 27.39 15.84 -29.65
C LYS A 802 27.61 14.72 -28.64
N ALA A 803 28.44 13.73 -28.96
CA ALA A 803 28.82 12.70 -27.99
C ALA A 803 29.46 13.33 -26.76
N PHE A 804 30.44 14.22 -26.96
CA PHE A 804 31.08 15.00 -25.90
C PHE A 804 30.07 15.82 -25.09
N HIS A 805 29.17 16.56 -25.75
CA HIS A 805 28.14 17.35 -25.09
C HIS A 805 27.27 16.50 -24.15
N TRP A 806 26.81 15.33 -24.60
CA TRP A 806 25.96 14.45 -23.80
C TRP A 806 26.74 13.69 -22.72
N TYR A 807 27.99 13.30 -22.97
CA TYR A 807 28.86 12.77 -21.91
C TYR A 807 29.09 13.80 -20.81
N GLN A 808 29.30 15.07 -21.18
CA GLN A 808 29.43 16.16 -20.21
C GLN A 808 28.16 16.31 -19.38
N LYS A 809 26.99 16.36 -20.01
CA LYS A 809 25.70 16.47 -19.31
C LYS A 809 25.41 15.29 -18.39
N ALA A 810 25.71 14.07 -18.82
CA ALA A 810 25.56 12.88 -17.99
C ALA A 810 26.53 12.88 -16.80
N ALA A 811 27.79 13.28 -17.01
CA ALA A 811 28.80 13.39 -15.96
C ALA A 811 28.49 14.50 -14.94
N GLU A 812 27.90 15.62 -15.38
CA GLU A 812 27.36 16.68 -14.51
C GLU A 812 26.26 16.17 -13.57
N ASN A 813 25.46 15.18 -14.01
CA ASN A 813 24.45 14.48 -13.20
C ASN A 813 25.01 13.23 -12.49
N SER A 814 26.32 13.22 -12.22
CA SER A 814 27.00 12.16 -11.47
C SER A 814 26.97 10.76 -12.10
N HIS A 815 26.72 10.63 -13.41
CA HIS A 815 26.74 9.33 -14.08
C HIS A 815 28.18 8.79 -14.23
N ILE A 816 28.50 7.73 -13.48
CA ILE A 816 29.85 7.18 -13.29
C ILE A 816 30.58 6.90 -14.61
N ASN A 817 29.98 6.08 -15.50
CA ASN A 817 30.62 5.73 -16.77
C ASN A 817 30.79 6.94 -17.71
N ALA A 818 29.94 7.96 -17.57
CA ALA A 818 30.03 9.17 -18.39
C ALA A 818 31.20 10.05 -17.96
N MET A 819 31.52 10.09 -16.67
CA MET A 819 32.72 10.78 -16.18
C MET A 819 33.99 10.19 -16.78
N ASN A 820 34.09 8.87 -16.86
CA ASN A 820 35.23 8.18 -17.48
C ASN A 820 35.29 8.43 -18.99
N SER A 821 34.16 8.31 -19.71
CA SER A 821 34.10 8.64 -21.15
C SER A 821 34.47 10.11 -21.43
N LEU A 822 34.01 11.05 -20.59
CA LEU A 822 34.36 12.46 -20.72
C LEU A 822 35.86 12.71 -20.48
N ALA A 823 36.47 12.00 -19.53
CA ALA A 823 37.90 12.06 -19.29
C ALA A 823 38.70 11.61 -20.52
N ILE A 824 38.29 10.51 -21.15
CA ILE A 824 38.87 10.00 -22.40
C ILE A 824 38.72 11.03 -23.53
N CYS A 825 37.55 11.67 -23.66
CA CYS A 825 37.35 12.71 -24.66
C CYS A 825 38.34 13.88 -24.50
N TYR A 826 38.58 14.33 -23.25
CA TYR A 826 39.58 15.37 -22.97
C TYR A 826 41.02 14.88 -23.17
N GLU A 827 41.34 13.61 -22.88
CA GLU A 827 42.67 13.04 -23.06
C GLU A 827 43.07 12.95 -24.54
N ASN A 828 42.12 12.52 -25.39
CA ASN A 828 42.34 12.30 -26.81
C ASN A 828 42.03 13.53 -27.68
N GLY A 829 41.27 14.51 -27.16
CA GLY A 829 40.72 15.61 -27.95
C GLY A 829 39.59 15.17 -28.87
N GLU A 830 38.72 14.27 -28.41
CA GLU A 830 37.58 13.76 -29.17
C GLU A 830 36.33 14.59 -28.88
N GLY A 831 35.81 15.30 -29.89
CA GLY A 831 34.65 16.19 -29.75
C GLY A 831 34.92 17.48 -28.96
N THR A 832 36.15 17.67 -28.50
CA THR A 832 36.66 18.85 -27.79
C THR A 832 38.16 18.99 -28.04
N GLU A 833 38.76 20.13 -27.70
CA GLU A 833 40.22 20.26 -27.64
C GLU A 833 40.82 19.36 -26.54
N LYS A 834 41.99 18.78 -26.84
CA LYS A 834 42.76 17.96 -25.89
C LYS A 834 43.15 18.79 -24.66
N ASN A 835 42.78 18.32 -23.47
CA ASN A 835 43.06 18.98 -22.19
C ASN A 835 43.35 17.94 -21.09
N LEU A 836 44.63 17.70 -20.82
CA LEU A 836 45.06 16.68 -19.86
C LEU A 836 44.69 17.02 -18.40
N GLU A 837 44.64 18.30 -18.02
CA GLU A 837 44.25 18.71 -16.66
C GLU A 837 42.77 18.38 -16.39
N LYS A 838 41.89 18.65 -17.36
CA LYS A 838 40.47 18.28 -17.28
C LYS A 838 40.28 16.77 -17.35
N ALA A 839 41.05 16.06 -18.17
CA ALA A 839 41.04 14.60 -18.21
C ALA A 839 41.38 14.01 -16.83
N PHE A 840 42.47 14.48 -16.20
CA PHE A 840 42.87 14.08 -14.85
C PHE A 840 41.77 14.36 -13.81
N HIS A 841 41.19 15.55 -13.82
CA HIS A 841 40.09 15.93 -12.91
C HIS A 841 38.89 14.99 -13.01
N TRP A 842 38.48 14.64 -14.23
CA TRP A 842 37.35 13.74 -14.46
C TRP A 842 37.67 12.28 -14.16
N TYR A 843 38.88 11.80 -14.44
CA TYR A 843 39.32 10.48 -13.99
C TYR A 843 39.30 10.38 -12.47
N GLN A 844 39.77 11.40 -11.75
CA GLN A 844 39.71 11.44 -10.29
C GLN A 844 38.26 11.38 -9.78
N LYS A 845 37.36 12.22 -10.32
CA LYS A 845 35.94 12.19 -9.95
C LYS A 845 35.26 10.86 -10.23
N ALA A 846 35.56 10.23 -11.37
CA ALA A 846 35.01 8.93 -11.73
C ALA A 846 35.39 7.86 -10.69
N VAL A 847 36.66 7.85 -10.26
CA VAL A 847 37.16 6.93 -9.23
C VAL A 847 36.55 7.20 -7.86
N GLU A 848 36.41 8.47 -7.46
CA GLU A 848 35.73 8.86 -6.21
C GLU A 848 34.27 8.38 -6.17
N ASN A 849 33.62 8.25 -7.33
CA ASN A 849 32.27 7.70 -7.48
C ASN A 849 32.23 6.19 -7.79
N GLY A 850 33.37 5.49 -7.69
CA GLY A 850 33.46 4.04 -7.78
C GLY A 850 33.71 3.46 -9.18
N ASP A 851 34.11 4.26 -10.16
CA ASP A 851 34.51 3.76 -11.49
C ASP A 851 35.83 2.97 -11.38
N LYS A 852 35.75 1.66 -11.60
CA LYS A 852 36.91 0.75 -11.54
C LYS A 852 37.84 0.89 -12.74
N LYS A 853 37.31 1.23 -13.92
CA LYS A 853 38.08 1.36 -15.16
C LYS A 853 38.95 2.61 -15.14
N ALA A 854 38.45 3.70 -14.55
CA ALA A 854 39.16 4.97 -14.42
C ALA A 854 40.39 4.90 -13.51
N MET A 855 40.48 3.92 -12.59
CA MET A 855 41.60 3.77 -11.66
C MET A 855 42.94 3.55 -12.38
N ASN A 856 42.96 2.75 -13.45
CA ASN A 856 44.17 2.50 -14.25
C ASN A 856 44.61 3.75 -15.03
N SER A 857 43.65 4.50 -15.62
CA SER A 857 43.93 5.76 -16.32
C SER A 857 44.44 6.85 -15.36
N LEU A 858 43.87 6.94 -14.15
CA LEU A 858 44.34 7.86 -13.11
C LEU A 858 45.76 7.51 -12.63
N ALA A 859 46.07 6.23 -12.49
CA ALA A 859 47.41 5.75 -12.16
C ALA A 859 48.43 6.13 -13.25
N MET A 860 48.03 6.05 -14.52
CA MET A 860 48.86 6.46 -15.66
C MET A 860 49.12 7.97 -15.68
N CYS A 861 48.10 8.78 -15.37
CA CYS A 861 48.25 10.24 -15.24
C CYS A 861 49.32 10.60 -14.19
N TYR A 862 49.28 9.97 -13.00
CA TYR A 862 50.29 10.19 -11.95
C TYR A 862 51.68 9.66 -12.34
N LYS A 863 51.75 8.54 -13.06
CA LYS A 863 53.03 7.95 -13.52
C LYS A 863 53.75 8.88 -14.50
N ASN A 864 53.01 9.44 -15.46
CA ASN A 864 53.57 10.23 -16.54
C ASN A 864 53.63 11.74 -16.21
N GLY A 865 52.87 12.20 -15.20
CA GLY A 865 52.68 13.62 -14.94
C GLY A 865 51.75 14.29 -15.97
N GLU A 866 50.75 13.56 -16.44
CA GLU A 866 49.78 14.06 -17.42
C GLU A 866 48.61 14.71 -16.68
N GLY A 867 48.41 16.02 -16.89
CA GLY A 867 47.38 16.81 -16.20
C GLY A 867 47.60 17.01 -14.69
N THR A 868 48.71 16.50 -14.15
CA THR A 868 49.10 16.59 -12.75
C THR A 868 50.63 16.48 -12.62
N VAL A 869 51.17 16.68 -11.43
CA VAL A 869 52.61 16.48 -11.18
C VAL A 869 52.90 14.98 -11.09
N LYS A 870 53.96 14.53 -11.76
CA LYS A 870 54.44 13.14 -11.69
C LYS A 870 54.63 12.70 -10.24
N ASN A 871 53.96 11.62 -9.85
CA ASN A 871 54.00 11.05 -8.49
C ASN A 871 53.90 9.53 -8.55
N LEU A 872 55.05 8.86 -8.38
CA LEU A 872 55.15 7.40 -8.50
C LEU A 872 54.47 6.65 -7.33
N GLU A 873 54.43 7.23 -6.12
CA GLU A 873 53.75 6.62 -4.97
C GLU A 873 52.22 6.60 -5.17
N LYS A 874 51.65 7.70 -5.65
CA LYS A 874 50.22 7.76 -6.00
C LYS A 874 49.88 6.89 -7.21
N ALA A 875 50.77 6.84 -8.20
CA ALA A 875 50.63 5.92 -9.33
C ALA A 875 50.60 4.46 -8.86
N PHE A 876 51.53 4.08 -7.97
CA PHE A 876 51.55 2.77 -7.34
C PHE A 876 50.25 2.46 -6.58
N TYR A 877 49.80 3.39 -5.74
CA TYR A 877 48.55 3.24 -4.98
C TYR A 877 47.35 2.95 -5.88
N TRP A 878 47.17 3.72 -6.96
CA TRP A 878 46.05 3.53 -7.87
C TRP A 878 46.18 2.30 -8.76
N TYR A 879 47.39 1.94 -9.22
CA TYR A 879 47.62 0.66 -9.90
C TYR A 879 47.30 -0.52 -8.99
N GLN A 880 47.65 -0.44 -7.69
CA GLN A 880 47.30 -1.48 -6.73
C GLN A 880 45.78 -1.60 -6.56
N LYS A 881 45.05 -0.50 -6.42
CA LYS A 881 43.59 -0.52 -6.32
C LYS A 881 42.89 -1.04 -7.58
N ALA A 882 43.37 -0.63 -8.75
CA ALA A 882 42.89 -1.15 -10.02
C ALA A 882 43.16 -2.67 -10.15
N ALA A 883 44.35 -3.14 -9.77
CA ALA A 883 44.71 -4.56 -9.75
C ALA A 883 43.84 -5.37 -8.77
N GLU A 884 43.60 -4.87 -7.55
CA GLU A 884 42.67 -5.47 -6.58
C GLU A 884 41.23 -5.56 -7.12
N SER A 885 40.84 -4.66 -8.03
CA SER A 885 39.53 -4.65 -8.68
C SER A 885 39.42 -5.58 -9.91
N GLY A 886 40.52 -6.23 -10.31
CA GLY A 886 40.56 -7.18 -11.43
C GLY A 886 41.16 -6.63 -12.73
N ASP A 887 41.71 -5.41 -12.75
CA ASP A 887 42.28 -4.83 -13.97
C ASP A 887 43.65 -5.46 -14.30
N GLU A 888 43.69 -6.25 -15.37
CA GLU A 888 44.89 -7.00 -15.80
C GLU A 888 46.06 -6.10 -16.21
N THR A 889 45.75 -4.92 -16.80
CA THR A 889 46.78 -3.97 -17.24
C THR A 889 47.45 -3.33 -16.04
N ALA A 890 46.67 -2.99 -15.00
CA ALA A 890 47.16 -2.50 -13.74
C ALA A 890 47.97 -3.56 -12.98
N MET A 891 47.50 -4.81 -12.94
CA MET A 891 48.28 -5.93 -12.35
C MET A 891 49.65 -6.06 -13.02
N PHE A 892 49.70 -6.03 -14.36
CA PHE A 892 50.96 -6.12 -15.11
C PHE A 892 51.87 -4.89 -14.89
N ASN A 893 51.30 -3.69 -14.81
CA ASN A 893 52.06 -2.47 -14.53
C ASN A 893 52.63 -2.47 -13.10
N LEU A 894 51.86 -2.96 -12.12
CA LEU A 894 52.26 -3.02 -10.71
C LEU A 894 53.47 -3.92 -10.48
N VAL A 895 53.61 -4.97 -11.29
CA VAL A 895 54.78 -5.86 -11.25
C VAL A 895 56.09 -5.10 -11.50
N LYS A 896 56.10 -4.13 -12.41
CA LYS A 896 57.30 -3.30 -12.65
C LYS A 896 57.67 -2.46 -11.43
N TYR A 897 56.68 -1.92 -10.73
CA TYR A 897 56.87 -1.11 -9.51
C TYR A 897 57.50 -1.96 -8.40
N TYR A 898 57.00 -3.19 -8.18
CA TYR A 898 57.55 -4.11 -7.19
C TYR A 898 58.94 -4.66 -7.57
N ASN A 899 59.22 -4.92 -8.86
CA ASN A 899 60.52 -5.41 -9.32
C ASN A 899 61.63 -4.36 -9.19
N ASN A 900 61.30 -3.10 -9.49
CA ASN A 900 62.27 -2.01 -9.53
C ASN A 900 62.33 -1.20 -8.22
N GLY A 901 61.33 -1.33 -7.34
CA GLY A 901 61.18 -0.45 -6.17
C GLY A 901 60.83 0.99 -6.55
N GLU A 902 60.09 1.17 -7.65
CA GLU A 902 59.62 2.48 -8.08
C GLU A 902 58.32 2.81 -7.31
N GLY A 903 58.25 3.95 -6.61
CA GLY A 903 57.04 4.36 -5.86
C GLY A 903 56.63 3.45 -4.68
N THR A 904 57.41 2.40 -4.38
CA THR A 904 57.25 1.44 -3.28
C THR A 904 58.58 0.73 -3.01
N GLU A 905 58.70 -0.03 -1.94
CA GLU A 905 59.90 -0.85 -1.70
C GLU A 905 59.96 -2.03 -2.68
N LYS A 906 61.18 -2.34 -3.16
CA LYS A 906 61.42 -3.50 -4.03
C LYS A 906 60.98 -4.78 -3.33
N ASN A 907 60.05 -5.52 -3.92
CA ASN A 907 59.49 -6.74 -3.37
C ASN A 907 59.21 -7.77 -4.46
N LEU A 908 60.18 -8.67 -4.67
CA LEU A 908 60.12 -9.69 -5.72
C LEU A 908 59.02 -10.74 -5.46
N GLU A 909 58.69 -11.03 -4.20
CA GLU A 909 57.62 -12.00 -3.85
C GLU A 909 56.23 -11.47 -4.27
N LYS A 910 55.97 -10.18 -4.05
CA LYS A 910 54.73 -9.54 -4.52
C LYS A 910 54.70 -9.39 -6.04
N ALA A 911 55.83 -9.09 -6.67
CA ALA A 911 55.93 -9.10 -8.13
C ALA A 911 55.58 -10.48 -8.71
N PHE A 912 56.13 -11.55 -8.10
CA PHE A 912 55.82 -12.92 -8.45
C PHE A 912 54.33 -13.25 -8.28
N TYR A 913 53.72 -12.86 -7.16
CA TYR A 913 52.29 -13.06 -6.90
C TYR A 913 51.41 -12.46 -8.01
N TRP A 914 51.68 -11.21 -8.42
CA TRP A 914 50.91 -10.56 -9.47
C TRP A 914 51.17 -11.15 -10.85
N TYR A 915 52.41 -11.56 -11.17
CA TYR A 915 52.68 -12.34 -12.39
C TYR A 915 51.89 -13.64 -12.42
N GLN A 916 51.77 -14.34 -11.30
CA GLN A 916 50.98 -15.57 -11.20
C GLN A 916 49.51 -15.31 -11.51
N LYS A 917 48.90 -14.28 -10.91
CA LYS A 917 47.50 -13.91 -11.16
C LYS A 917 47.21 -13.58 -12.62
N VAL A 918 48.09 -12.80 -13.25
CA VAL A 918 47.92 -12.42 -14.67
C VAL A 918 48.17 -13.61 -15.60
N ALA A 919 49.09 -14.52 -15.25
CA ALA A 919 49.36 -15.75 -15.99
C ALA A 919 48.19 -16.75 -15.91
N GLU A 920 47.53 -16.86 -14.75
CA GLU A 920 46.33 -17.69 -14.56
C GLU A 920 45.16 -17.25 -15.47
N ASN A 921 45.06 -15.95 -15.77
CA ASN A 921 44.05 -15.39 -16.69
C ASN A 921 44.38 -15.57 -18.19
N GLY A 922 45.46 -16.26 -18.55
CA GLY A 922 45.77 -16.55 -19.95
C GLY A 922 46.80 -15.62 -20.61
N ASN A 923 47.33 -14.63 -19.90
CA ASN A 923 48.27 -13.66 -20.50
C ASN A 923 49.63 -14.29 -20.81
N LYS A 924 49.94 -14.43 -22.10
CA LYS A 924 51.15 -15.11 -22.59
C LYS A 924 52.48 -14.49 -22.14
N LYS A 925 52.54 -13.16 -21.97
CA LYS A 925 53.76 -12.46 -21.51
C LYS A 925 54.00 -12.70 -20.01
N ALA A 926 52.93 -12.68 -19.22
CA ALA A 926 53.01 -13.00 -17.79
C ALA A 926 53.36 -14.47 -17.55
N MET A 927 52.82 -15.41 -18.34
CA MET A 927 53.21 -16.82 -18.28
C MET A 927 54.71 -17.04 -18.51
N ASN A 928 55.28 -16.40 -19.54
CA ASN A 928 56.72 -16.45 -19.80
C ASN A 928 57.54 -15.83 -18.65
N SER A 929 57.10 -14.66 -18.15
CA SER A 929 57.80 -13.97 -17.05
C SER A 929 57.76 -14.78 -15.75
N LEU A 930 56.64 -15.47 -15.48
CA LEU A 930 56.50 -16.37 -14.35
C LEU A 930 57.40 -17.60 -14.47
N ALA A 931 57.56 -18.15 -15.68
CA ALA A 931 58.49 -19.24 -15.94
C ALA A 931 59.94 -18.82 -15.65
N ILE A 932 60.35 -17.63 -16.10
CA ILE A 932 61.67 -17.03 -15.80
C ILE A 932 61.87 -16.87 -14.29
N CYS A 933 60.84 -16.42 -13.56
CA CYS A 933 60.93 -16.27 -12.10
C CYS A 933 61.24 -17.60 -11.39
N TYR A 934 60.58 -18.70 -11.81
CA TYR A 934 60.85 -20.04 -11.31
C TYR A 934 62.24 -20.56 -11.72
N GLU A 935 62.76 -20.19 -12.90
CA GLU A 935 64.08 -20.60 -13.38
C GLU A 935 65.22 -19.89 -12.61
N ASN A 936 65.06 -18.60 -12.35
CA ASN A 936 66.11 -17.71 -11.82
C ASN A 936 66.04 -17.48 -10.29
N ARG A 937 65.05 -18.04 -9.58
CA ARG A 937 64.80 -17.79 -8.14
C ARG A 937 64.41 -16.33 -7.86
N GLU A 938 63.59 -15.74 -8.70
CA GLU A 938 63.10 -14.37 -8.52
C GLU A 938 61.73 -14.38 -7.83
N GLY A 939 61.68 -13.97 -6.56
CA GLY A 939 60.42 -13.90 -5.79
C GLY A 939 59.81 -15.25 -5.38
N THR A 940 60.44 -16.37 -5.77
CA THR A 940 60.07 -17.74 -5.43
C THR A 940 61.32 -18.62 -5.35
N GLU A 941 61.20 -19.81 -4.76
CA GLU A 941 62.22 -20.85 -4.87
C GLU A 941 62.39 -21.32 -6.32
N LYS A 942 63.63 -21.69 -6.68
CA LYS A 942 63.97 -22.21 -8.01
C LYS A 942 63.24 -23.54 -8.25
N ASN A 943 62.48 -23.63 -9.33
CA ASN A 943 61.75 -24.85 -9.71
C ASN A 943 61.69 -25.00 -11.24
N LEU A 944 62.61 -25.78 -11.79
CA LEU A 944 62.74 -25.96 -13.24
C LEU A 944 61.55 -26.69 -13.87
N GLU A 945 60.90 -27.61 -13.15
CA GLU A 945 59.72 -28.32 -13.66
C GLU A 945 58.50 -27.38 -13.80
N LYS A 946 58.29 -26.49 -12.82
CA LYS A 946 57.26 -25.44 -12.92
C LYS A 946 57.60 -24.42 -14.00
N ALA A 947 58.87 -24.02 -14.12
CA ALA A 947 59.32 -23.15 -15.20
C ALA A 947 59.01 -23.76 -16.57
N PHE A 948 59.39 -25.03 -16.78
CA PHE A 948 59.08 -25.79 -18.00
C PHE A 948 57.58 -25.82 -18.32
N ASN A 949 56.74 -26.15 -17.33
CA ASN A 949 55.29 -26.22 -17.52
C ASN A 949 54.69 -24.86 -17.93
N TRP A 950 55.19 -23.75 -17.36
CA TRP A 950 54.76 -22.41 -17.73
C TRP A 950 55.31 -21.95 -19.08
N TYR A 951 56.56 -22.27 -19.43
CA TYR A 951 57.08 -22.07 -20.78
C TYR A 951 56.24 -22.82 -21.81
N GLN A 952 55.83 -24.06 -21.52
CA GLN A 952 54.94 -24.83 -22.41
C GLN A 952 53.57 -24.17 -22.58
N LYS A 953 52.96 -23.67 -21.50
CA LYS A 953 51.68 -22.95 -21.58
C LYS A 953 51.81 -21.65 -22.36
N ALA A 954 52.87 -20.88 -22.12
CA ALA A 954 53.14 -19.63 -22.84
C ALA A 954 53.40 -19.87 -24.34
N ALA A 955 54.19 -20.89 -24.68
CA ALA A 955 54.50 -21.29 -26.04
C ALA A 955 53.25 -21.76 -26.82
N LYS A 956 52.33 -22.50 -26.16
CA LYS A 956 51.02 -22.86 -26.75
C LYS A 956 50.13 -21.64 -27.04
N ASN A 957 50.36 -20.51 -26.36
CA ASN A 957 49.65 -19.25 -26.57
C ASN A 957 50.45 -18.26 -27.45
N ASP A 958 51.32 -18.77 -28.34
CA ASP A 958 52.10 -17.98 -29.30
C ASP A 958 53.00 -16.91 -28.65
N ASN A 959 53.72 -17.25 -27.58
CA ASN A 959 54.79 -16.41 -27.05
C ASN A 959 56.16 -16.84 -27.62
N GLU A 960 56.79 -15.98 -28.42
CA GLU A 960 58.02 -16.30 -29.14
C GLU A 960 59.20 -16.64 -28.21
N VAL A 961 59.42 -15.85 -27.16
CA VAL A 961 60.50 -16.05 -26.19
C VAL A 961 60.32 -17.36 -25.41
N ALA A 962 59.08 -17.69 -25.04
CA ALA A 962 58.79 -18.94 -24.36
C ALA A 962 58.98 -20.17 -25.25
N MET A 963 58.71 -20.07 -26.56
CA MET A 963 58.99 -21.16 -27.51
C MET A 963 60.49 -21.45 -27.55
N PHE A 964 61.32 -20.41 -27.61
CA PHE A 964 62.79 -20.54 -27.55
C PHE A 964 63.25 -21.15 -26.22
N ASN A 965 62.80 -20.62 -25.08
CA ASN A 965 63.19 -21.14 -23.77
C ASN A 965 62.71 -22.59 -23.56
N LEU A 966 61.53 -22.95 -24.05
CA LEU A 966 61.03 -24.32 -24.03
C LEU A 966 61.88 -25.27 -24.89
N ALA A 967 62.34 -24.80 -26.05
CA ALA A 967 63.26 -25.55 -26.90
C ALA A 967 64.59 -25.83 -26.16
N LYS A 968 65.14 -24.83 -25.47
CA LYS A 968 66.33 -24.98 -24.63
C LYS A 968 66.10 -25.95 -23.47
N CYS A 969 64.95 -25.91 -22.81
CA CYS A 969 64.60 -26.89 -21.77
C CYS A 969 64.63 -28.33 -22.31
N TYR A 970 64.09 -28.58 -23.51
CA TYR A 970 64.16 -29.89 -24.16
C TYR A 970 65.58 -30.26 -24.63
N GLU A 971 66.39 -29.31 -25.10
CA GLU A 971 67.77 -29.54 -25.54
C GLU A 971 68.68 -29.97 -24.37
N ASN A 972 68.52 -29.30 -23.21
CA ASN A 972 69.35 -29.51 -22.04
C ASN A 972 68.78 -30.54 -21.05
N GLY A 973 67.49 -30.86 -21.15
CA GLY A 973 66.79 -31.67 -20.14
C GLY A 973 66.52 -30.91 -18.83
N GLU A 974 66.22 -29.61 -18.93
CA GLU A 974 65.94 -28.75 -17.77
C GLU A 974 64.45 -28.75 -17.46
N GLY A 975 64.05 -29.29 -16.30
CA GLY A 975 62.64 -29.40 -15.90
C GLY A 975 61.82 -30.45 -16.66
N THR A 976 62.43 -31.14 -17.61
CA THR A 976 61.89 -32.25 -18.43
C THR A 976 63.03 -33.17 -18.84
N GLU A 977 62.72 -34.37 -19.36
CA GLU A 977 63.73 -35.19 -20.03
C GLU A 977 64.24 -34.53 -21.32
N LYS A 978 65.53 -34.73 -21.61
CA LYS A 978 66.19 -34.26 -22.83
C LYS A 978 65.57 -34.90 -24.07
N ASN A 979 65.11 -34.09 -25.02
CA ASN A 979 64.47 -34.53 -26.26
C ASN A 979 64.83 -33.60 -27.42
N LEU A 980 65.76 -34.04 -28.26
CA LEU A 980 66.29 -33.22 -29.37
C LEU A 980 65.28 -32.98 -30.49
N GLU A 981 64.34 -33.91 -30.75
CA GLU A 981 63.29 -33.73 -31.75
C GLU A 981 62.28 -32.66 -31.34
N LYS A 982 61.88 -32.64 -30.06
CA LYS A 982 61.02 -31.59 -29.51
C LYS A 982 61.74 -30.25 -29.39
N ALA A 983 63.03 -30.25 -29.04
CA ALA A 983 63.86 -29.05 -29.05
C ALA A 983 63.91 -28.46 -30.46
N PHE A 984 64.18 -29.28 -31.48
CA PHE A 984 64.14 -28.89 -32.88
C PHE A 984 62.79 -28.30 -33.29
N TYR A 985 61.69 -28.99 -32.97
CA TYR A 985 60.34 -28.52 -33.28
C TYR A 985 60.07 -27.13 -32.69
N TRP A 986 60.41 -26.90 -31.43
CA TRP A 986 60.16 -25.61 -30.78
C TRP A 986 61.11 -24.51 -31.22
N TYR A 987 62.39 -24.82 -31.50
CA TYR A 987 63.28 -23.86 -32.15
C TYR A 987 62.74 -23.48 -33.54
N GLN A 988 62.22 -24.43 -34.31
CA GLN A 988 61.60 -24.17 -35.60
C GLN A 988 60.40 -23.23 -35.47
N LYS A 989 59.52 -23.48 -34.49
CA LYS A 989 58.38 -22.62 -34.21
C LYS A 989 58.76 -21.21 -33.74
N ALA A 990 59.79 -21.08 -32.90
CA ALA A 990 60.29 -19.78 -32.48
C ALA A 990 60.89 -18.99 -33.67
N ALA A 991 61.68 -19.66 -34.51
CA ALA A 991 62.28 -19.07 -35.72
C ALA A 991 61.23 -18.66 -36.77
N GLU A 992 60.19 -19.48 -37.01
CA GLU A 992 59.06 -19.14 -37.88
C GLU A 992 58.32 -17.87 -37.40
N ASN A 993 58.33 -17.61 -36.08
CA ASN A 993 57.74 -16.42 -35.45
C ASN A 993 58.73 -15.25 -35.28
N GLY A 994 59.95 -15.36 -35.83
CA GLY A 994 60.90 -14.24 -35.91
C GLY A 994 61.98 -14.22 -34.82
N ASP A 995 62.09 -15.24 -33.96
CA ASP A 995 63.16 -15.30 -32.95
C ASP A 995 64.52 -15.58 -33.59
N GLU A 996 65.42 -14.60 -33.53
CA GLU A 996 66.72 -14.61 -34.20
C GLU A 996 67.67 -15.67 -33.62
N THR A 997 67.62 -15.87 -32.30
CA THR A 997 68.49 -16.84 -31.61
C THR A 997 68.04 -18.28 -31.93
N ALA A 998 66.74 -18.51 -32.07
CA ALA A 998 66.18 -19.78 -32.52
C ALA A 998 66.54 -20.10 -33.98
N MET A 999 66.53 -19.09 -34.88
CA MET A 999 66.98 -19.27 -36.26
C MET A 999 68.42 -19.76 -36.30
N PHE A 1000 69.30 -19.17 -35.50
CA PHE A 1000 70.70 -19.60 -35.39
C PHE A 1000 70.82 -21.02 -34.82
N ASN A 1001 70.12 -21.33 -33.73
CA ASN A 1001 70.20 -22.66 -33.11
C ASN A 1001 69.69 -23.77 -34.06
N LEU A 1002 68.67 -23.52 -34.88
CA LEU A 1002 68.21 -24.47 -35.91
C LEU A 1002 69.27 -24.86 -36.93
N VAL A 1003 70.15 -23.92 -37.26
CA VAL A 1003 71.22 -24.18 -38.22
C VAL A 1003 72.10 -25.33 -37.72
N LYS A 1004 72.46 -25.34 -36.43
CA LYS A 1004 73.24 -26.42 -35.83
C LYS A 1004 72.52 -27.77 -35.96
N TYR A 1005 71.21 -27.80 -35.69
CA TYR A 1005 70.39 -29.01 -35.79
C TYR A 1005 70.34 -29.55 -37.24
N TYR A 1006 70.18 -28.68 -38.24
CA TYR A 1006 70.20 -29.08 -39.65
C TYR A 1006 71.58 -29.47 -40.19
N ILE A 1007 72.67 -28.85 -39.72
CA ILE A 1007 74.04 -29.21 -40.12
C ILE A 1007 74.43 -30.59 -39.57
N ASN A 1008 74.12 -30.84 -38.30
CA ASN A 1008 74.54 -32.04 -37.60
C ASN A 1008 73.57 -33.22 -37.77
N GLY A 1009 72.31 -32.96 -38.17
CA GLY A 1009 71.26 -33.98 -38.20
C GLY A 1009 70.83 -34.41 -36.80
N GLU A 1010 70.89 -33.50 -35.82
CA GLU A 1010 70.47 -33.74 -34.45
C GLU A 1010 68.97 -33.43 -34.34
N GLY A 1011 68.13 -34.37 -33.88
CA GLY A 1011 66.68 -34.17 -33.75
C GLY A 1011 65.90 -33.96 -35.06
N THR A 1012 66.58 -34.01 -36.21
CA THR A 1012 66.03 -33.90 -37.57
C THR A 1012 67.02 -34.52 -38.58
N GLU A 1013 66.62 -34.74 -39.83
CA GLU A 1013 67.55 -35.17 -40.87
C GLU A 1013 68.53 -34.05 -41.26
N ARG A 1014 69.80 -34.41 -41.48
CA ARG A 1014 70.83 -33.48 -41.93
C ARG A 1014 70.41 -32.82 -43.26
N ASN A 1015 70.26 -31.49 -43.27
CA ASN A 1015 69.79 -30.73 -44.42
C ASN A 1015 70.53 -29.39 -44.54
N LEU A 1016 71.61 -29.39 -45.32
CA LEU A 1016 72.47 -28.22 -45.49
C LEU A 1016 71.79 -27.06 -46.23
N GLU A 1017 70.82 -27.33 -47.09
CA GLU A 1017 70.05 -26.29 -47.80
C GLU A 1017 69.15 -25.52 -46.84
N LYS A 1018 68.46 -26.21 -45.92
CA LYS A 1018 67.67 -25.56 -44.86
C LYS A 1018 68.55 -24.83 -43.83
N ALA A 1019 69.71 -25.39 -43.51
CA ALA A 1019 70.69 -24.70 -42.67
C ALA A 1019 71.15 -23.37 -43.31
N PHE A 1020 71.41 -23.36 -44.61
CA PHE A 1020 71.75 -22.15 -45.37
C PHE A 1020 70.61 -21.13 -45.39
N TYR A 1021 69.37 -21.59 -45.62
CA TYR A 1021 68.18 -20.73 -45.59
C TYR A 1021 68.02 -19.99 -44.25
N TRP A 1022 68.19 -20.70 -43.13
CA TRP A 1022 68.07 -20.08 -41.80
C TRP A 1022 69.25 -19.18 -41.45
N TYR A 1023 70.46 -19.48 -41.93
CA TYR A 1023 71.58 -18.52 -41.87
C TYR A 1023 71.26 -17.23 -42.61
N GLN A 1024 70.70 -17.31 -43.82
CA GLN A 1024 70.31 -16.13 -44.61
C GLN A 1024 69.25 -15.30 -43.88
N LYS A 1025 68.25 -15.95 -43.29
CA LYS A 1025 67.19 -15.26 -42.54
C LYS A 1025 67.71 -14.58 -41.27
N ALA A 1026 68.60 -15.23 -40.52
CA ALA A 1026 69.21 -14.63 -39.33
C ALA A 1026 70.12 -13.44 -39.70
N ALA A 1027 70.86 -13.53 -40.80
CA ALA A 1027 71.69 -12.43 -41.31
C ALA A 1027 70.87 -11.24 -41.83
N GLU A 1028 69.74 -11.48 -42.52
CA GLU A 1028 68.82 -10.42 -42.97
C GLU A 1028 68.24 -9.60 -41.80
N ASN A 1029 68.13 -10.19 -40.61
CA ASN A 1029 67.64 -9.54 -39.40
C ASN A 1029 68.74 -8.89 -38.54
N GLY A 1030 70.02 -8.99 -38.94
CA GLY A 1030 71.12 -8.25 -38.31
C GLY A 1030 72.06 -9.07 -37.42
N ASP A 1031 71.96 -10.40 -37.39
CA ASP A 1031 72.88 -11.24 -36.59
C ASP A 1031 74.30 -11.27 -37.20
N GLU A 1032 75.27 -10.71 -36.46
CA GLU A 1032 76.66 -10.54 -36.91
C GLU A 1032 77.40 -11.89 -37.10
N VAL A 1033 77.05 -12.92 -36.32
CA VAL A 1033 77.68 -14.24 -36.38
C VAL A 1033 77.15 -15.05 -37.57
N ALA A 1034 75.86 -14.92 -37.89
CA ALA A 1034 75.25 -15.47 -39.09
C ALA A 1034 75.82 -14.85 -40.37
N MET A 1035 76.04 -13.53 -40.41
CA MET A 1035 76.72 -12.86 -41.53
C MET A 1035 78.14 -13.38 -41.75
N PHE A 1036 78.92 -13.56 -40.68
CA PHE A 1036 80.29 -14.08 -40.76
C PHE A 1036 80.34 -15.53 -41.28
N ASN A 1037 79.40 -16.39 -40.86
CA ASN A 1037 79.35 -17.79 -41.30
C ASN A 1037 78.78 -17.95 -42.73
N LEU A 1038 77.89 -17.07 -43.19
CA LEU A 1038 77.46 -16.99 -44.59
C LEU A 1038 78.61 -16.72 -45.54
N VAL A 1039 79.52 -15.81 -45.17
CA VAL A 1039 80.73 -15.52 -45.96
C VAL A 1039 81.64 -16.75 -46.08
N LYS A 1040 81.69 -17.62 -45.05
CA LYS A 1040 82.38 -18.92 -45.11
C LYS A 1040 81.66 -19.94 -46.02
N CYS A 1041 80.34 -19.91 -46.09
CA CYS A 1041 79.56 -20.76 -47.01
C CYS A 1041 79.68 -20.30 -48.48
N TYR A 1042 79.81 -19.01 -48.75
CA TYR A 1042 80.02 -18.46 -50.10
C TYR A 1042 81.44 -18.66 -50.66
N ASN A 1043 82.44 -18.90 -49.80
CA ASN A 1043 83.84 -19.12 -50.19
C ASN A 1043 84.23 -20.60 -50.37
N ASN A 1044 83.28 -21.54 -50.27
CA ASN A 1044 83.44 -22.92 -50.73
C ASN A 1044 82.69 -23.08 -52.07
N GLU A 1045 83.44 -23.05 -53.16
CA GLU A 1045 82.95 -23.14 -54.53
C GLU A 1045 82.31 -24.51 -54.84
N GLU A 1046 80.98 -24.58 -54.77
CA GLU A 1046 80.16 -25.51 -55.58
C GLU A 1046 78.74 -24.95 -55.84
N GLY A 1047 78.62 -23.62 -55.89
CA GLY A 1047 77.36 -22.91 -56.01
C GLY A 1047 77.10 -22.30 -57.39
N THR A 1048 76.94 -23.10 -58.46
CA THR A 1048 76.38 -22.61 -59.75
C THR A 1048 75.90 -23.74 -60.70
N LYS A 1049 75.16 -24.77 -60.23
CA LYS A 1049 74.67 -25.82 -61.17
C LYS A 1049 73.36 -26.58 -60.85
N LYS A 1050 72.39 -26.01 -60.14
CA LYS A 1050 71.09 -26.68 -59.92
C LYS A 1050 69.87 -25.77 -60.11
N ASN A 1051 69.50 -25.54 -61.37
CA ASN A 1051 68.10 -25.22 -61.73
C ASN A 1051 67.81 -25.45 -63.22
N LEU A 1052 68.33 -26.54 -63.83
CA LEU A 1052 68.01 -26.94 -65.21
C LEU A 1052 67.38 -28.34 -65.24
N CYS A 1053 66.39 -28.54 -66.11
CA CYS A 1053 65.69 -29.80 -66.33
C CYS A 1053 66.61 -30.89 -66.84
N ASN A 1054 66.54 -32.08 -66.23
CA ASN A 1054 67.41 -33.21 -66.57
C ASN A 1054 67.24 -33.71 -68.02
N GLU A 1055 66.06 -33.56 -68.63
CA GLU A 1055 65.79 -33.98 -70.01
C GLU A 1055 66.08 -32.90 -71.06
N CYS A 1056 65.47 -31.72 -70.94
CA CYS A 1056 65.56 -30.69 -71.99
C CYS A 1056 66.61 -29.58 -71.72
N LYS A 1057 67.32 -29.67 -70.59
CA LYS A 1057 68.39 -28.74 -70.15
C LYS A 1057 67.97 -27.26 -70.07
N ARG A 1058 66.66 -26.96 -70.05
CA ARG A 1058 66.11 -25.62 -69.79
C ARG A 1058 65.80 -25.42 -68.32
N PRO A 1059 65.69 -24.18 -67.81
CA PRO A 1059 65.35 -23.96 -66.42
C PRO A 1059 64.03 -24.61 -66.02
N TYR A 1060 63.99 -25.19 -64.82
CA TYR A 1060 62.70 -25.53 -64.20
C TYR A 1060 61.93 -24.24 -63.92
N THR A 1061 60.61 -24.25 -64.12
CA THR A 1061 59.75 -23.08 -63.85
C THR A 1061 59.28 -23.01 -62.40
N ASP A 1062 59.32 -24.14 -61.69
CA ASP A 1062 59.14 -24.31 -60.24
C ASP A 1062 59.84 -25.62 -59.81
N TYR A 1063 59.98 -25.93 -58.51
CA TYR A 1063 60.77 -27.08 -58.00
C TYR A 1063 60.49 -28.38 -58.78
N GLN A 1064 61.46 -28.78 -59.63
CA GLN A 1064 61.40 -29.95 -60.53
C GLN A 1064 60.28 -29.97 -61.60
N TRP A 1065 59.56 -28.87 -61.85
CA TRP A 1065 58.56 -28.76 -62.93
C TRP A 1065 59.16 -28.21 -64.23
N CYS A 1066 59.19 -29.04 -65.28
CA CYS A 1066 59.62 -28.61 -66.61
C CYS A 1066 58.40 -28.48 -67.52
N GLN A 1067 58.00 -27.24 -67.81
CA GLN A 1067 56.86 -26.95 -68.67
C GLN A 1067 56.95 -27.71 -70.00
N GLN A 1068 58.08 -27.60 -70.72
CA GLN A 1068 58.21 -28.20 -72.05
C GLN A 1068 58.14 -29.73 -72.07
N CYS A 1069 58.75 -30.41 -71.09
CA CYS A 1069 58.69 -31.88 -70.99
C CYS A 1069 57.30 -32.35 -70.56
N ASN A 1070 56.68 -31.67 -69.58
CA ASN A 1070 55.36 -32.04 -69.08
C ASN A 1070 54.27 -31.78 -70.12
N THR A 1071 54.34 -30.68 -70.90
CA THR A 1071 53.44 -30.44 -72.04
C THR A 1071 53.44 -31.61 -73.02
N ARG A 1072 54.62 -32.16 -73.38
CA ARG A 1072 54.72 -33.33 -74.28
C ARG A 1072 54.10 -34.60 -73.67
N ARG A 1073 54.28 -34.81 -72.36
CA ARG A 1073 53.71 -35.97 -71.64
C ARG A 1073 52.18 -35.89 -71.59
N PHE A 1074 51.63 -34.72 -71.28
CA PHE A 1074 50.19 -34.51 -71.33
C PHE A 1074 49.62 -34.75 -72.74
N GLN A 1075 50.30 -34.28 -73.79
CA GLN A 1075 49.89 -34.55 -75.18
C GLN A 1075 49.81 -36.05 -75.50
N GLN A 1076 50.70 -36.88 -74.92
CA GLN A 1076 50.65 -38.35 -75.06
C GLN A 1076 49.50 -38.98 -74.27
N ASP A 1077 49.04 -38.32 -73.20
CA ASP A 1077 47.97 -38.81 -72.32
C ASP A 1077 46.56 -38.35 -72.75
N PHE A 1078 46.43 -37.41 -73.70
CA PHE A 1078 45.14 -36.87 -74.13
C PHE A 1078 44.17 -37.88 -74.74
N SER A 1079 44.66 -39.03 -75.21
CA SER A 1079 43.81 -40.14 -75.68
C SER A 1079 43.37 -41.08 -74.56
N LYS A 1080 43.93 -40.95 -73.34
CA LYS A 1080 43.68 -41.85 -72.20
C LYS A 1080 42.45 -41.46 -71.38
N TRP A 1081 41.91 -40.26 -71.57
CA TRP A 1081 40.71 -39.78 -70.88
C TRP A 1081 39.87 -38.90 -71.82
N THR A 1082 38.56 -38.85 -71.58
CA THR A 1082 37.63 -37.90 -72.20
C THR A 1082 36.45 -37.72 -71.27
N SER A 1083 35.92 -36.50 -71.20
CA SER A 1083 34.66 -36.15 -70.53
C SER A 1083 33.43 -36.43 -71.39
N LYS A 1084 33.63 -36.79 -72.67
CA LYS A 1084 32.61 -36.82 -73.74
C LYS A 1084 32.02 -35.47 -74.13
N ASP A 1085 32.48 -34.38 -73.52
CA ASP A 1085 32.17 -33.02 -73.93
C ASP A 1085 33.42 -32.36 -74.53
N GLU A 1086 33.31 -31.91 -75.79
CA GLU A 1086 34.44 -31.38 -76.54
C GLU A 1086 35.00 -30.10 -75.89
N PHE A 1087 34.14 -29.27 -75.32
CA PHE A 1087 34.54 -28.02 -74.68
C PHE A 1087 35.35 -28.32 -73.40
N ILE A 1088 34.86 -29.21 -72.54
CA ILE A 1088 35.56 -29.57 -71.30
C ILE A 1088 36.91 -30.21 -71.61
N ASP A 1089 36.95 -31.11 -72.59
CA ASP A 1089 38.18 -31.76 -73.02
C ASP A 1089 39.20 -30.75 -73.55
N GLU A 1090 38.78 -29.80 -74.39
CA GLU A 1090 39.66 -28.75 -74.92
C GLU A 1090 40.18 -27.83 -73.81
N PHE A 1091 39.33 -27.45 -72.86
CA PHE A 1091 39.71 -26.60 -71.73
C PHE A 1091 40.73 -27.27 -70.80
N ILE A 1092 40.51 -28.53 -70.44
CA ILE A 1092 41.45 -29.27 -69.58
C ILE A 1092 42.77 -29.52 -70.32
N LYS A 1093 42.72 -29.84 -71.62
CA LYS A 1093 43.94 -29.97 -72.45
C LYS A 1093 44.70 -28.64 -72.50
N GLU A 1094 44.03 -27.53 -72.78
CA GLU A 1094 44.65 -26.20 -72.79
C GLU A 1094 45.28 -25.87 -71.43
N ALA A 1095 44.61 -26.22 -70.33
CA ALA A 1095 45.14 -26.03 -68.99
C ALA A 1095 46.41 -26.84 -68.73
N GLN A 1096 46.42 -28.12 -69.12
CA GLN A 1096 47.56 -29.02 -68.98
C GLN A 1096 48.76 -28.59 -69.85
N LEU A 1097 48.53 -28.11 -71.08
CA LEU A 1097 49.60 -27.64 -71.96
C LEU A 1097 50.29 -26.38 -71.44
N ASN A 1098 49.53 -25.50 -70.78
CA ASN A 1098 49.98 -24.19 -70.35
C ASN A 1098 50.47 -24.15 -68.89
N ALA A 1099 50.34 -25.24 -68.13
CA ALA A 1099 50.68 -25.30 -66.72
C ALA A 1099 52.18 -25.04 -66.45
N LYS A 1100 52.47 -24.02 -65.64
CA LYS A 1100 53.86 -23.66 -65.27
C LYS A 1100 54.37 -24.34 -64.00
N ASN A 1101 53.48 -24.98 -63.25
CA ASN A 1101 53.75 -25.74 -62.03
C ASN A 1101 52.61 -26.75 -61.82
N SER A 1102 52.75 -27.63 -60.82
CA SER A 1102 51.73 -28.65 -60.55
C SER A 1102 50.41 -28.10 -60.00
N TYR A 1103 50.40 -26.88 -59.46
CA TYR A 1103 49.18 -26.26 -58.98
C TYR A 1103 48.27 -25.76 -60.09
N GLU A 1104 48.77 -25.59 -61.32
CA GLU A 1104 47.99 -25.07 -62.46
C GLU A 1104 47.34 -26.18 -63.32
N ILE A 1105 47.59 -27.45 -62.98
CA ILE A 1105 47.05 -28.59 -63.71
C ILE A 1105 45.56 -28.74 -63.39
N LEU A 1106 44.76 -28.96 -64.43
CA LEU A 1106 43.40 -29.45 -64.30
C LEU A 1106 43.31 -30.88 -64.83
N GLU A 1107 42.48 -31.70 -64.21
CA GLU A 1107 42.24 -33.08 -64.61
C GLU A 1107 40.75 -33.34 -64.86
N TRP A 1108 40.45 -34.20 -65.82
CA TRP A 1108 39.16 -34.87 -65.82
C TRP A 1108 39.24 -36.01 -64.81
N ILE A 1109 38.42 -35.93 -63.77
CA ILE A 1109 38.45 -36.88 -62.66
C ILE A 1109 37.28 -37.84 -62.85
N PRO A 1110 37.52 -39.13 -63.18
CA PRO A 1110 36.43 -40.09 -63.30
C PRO A 1110 35.68 -40.19 -61.97
N TYR A 1111 34.35 -40.09 -61.99
CA TYR A 1111 33.54 -40.03 -60.77
C TYR A 1111 33.75 -41.24 -59.84
N ASN A 1112 34.05 -42.41 -60.40
CA ASN A 1112 34.36 -43.63 -59.64
C ASN A 1112 35.72 -43.59 -58.90
N LYS A 1113 36.54 -42.55 -59.09
CA LYS A 1113 37.74 -42.28 -58.30
C LYS A 1113 37.46 -41.47 -57.03
N LEU A 1114 36.23 -41.02 -56.86
CA LEU A 1114 35.75 -40.31 -55.69
C LEU A 1114 34.95 -41.28 -54.80
N SER A 1115 35.34 -41.39 -53.53
CA SER A 1115 34.65 -42.18 -52.52
C SER A 1115 34.24 -41.30 -51.34
N SER A 1116 33.42 -41.86 -50.45
CA SER A 1116 32.95 -41.17 -49.24
C SER A 1116 32.36 -39.79 -49.53
N ILE A 1117 31.47 -39.73 -50.53
CA ILE A 1117 30.82 -38.49 -50.96
C ILE A 1117 29.69 -38.18 -49.99
N ASP A 1118 29.94 -37.27 -49.06
CA ASP A 1118 29.01 -36.85 -48.02
C ASP A 1118 28.56 -35.41 -48.25
N TYR A 1119 27.27 -35.13 -48.08
CA TYR A 1119 26.74 -33.76 -48.13
C TYR A 1119 27.38 -32.92 -47.00
N TYR A 1120 27.90 -31.74 -47.35
CA TYR A 1120 28.59 -30.86 -46.43
C TYR A 1120 27.79 -29.58 -46.12
N ASP A 1121 27.39 -28.81 -47.13
CA ASP A 1121 26.66 -27.55 -46.95
C ASP A 1121 25.95 -27.09 -48.23
N LYS A 1122 25.01 -26.13 -48.11
CA LYS A 1122 24.35 -25.49 -49.26
C LYS A 1122 24.44 -23.97 -49.13
N GLY A 1123 25.08 -23.34 -50.11
CA GLY A 1123 25.26 -21.89 -50.19
C GLY A 1123 24.44 -21.27 -51.33
N GLY A 1124 24.49 -19.93 -51.44
CA GLY A 1124 23.74 -19.17 -52.45
C GLY A 1124 24.04 -19.51 -53.92
N PHE A 1125 25.05 -20.33 -54.21
CA PHE A 1125 25.45 -20.70 -55.57
C PHE A 1125 25.50 -22.21 -55.82
N GLY A 1126 25.06 -23.08 -54.90
CA GLY A 1126 25.02 -24.53 -55.13
C GLY A 1126 25.22 -25.40 -53.89
N GLU A 1127 25.21 -26.71 -54.10
CA GLU A 1127 25.41 -27.72 -53.06
C GLU A 1127 26.87 -28.17 -53.01
N ILE A 1128 27.39 -28.32 -51.78
CA ILE A 1128 28.77 -28.66 -51.50
C ILE A 1128 28.80 -30.03 -50.82
N HIS A 1129 29.54 -30.96 -51.40
CA HIS A 1129 29.79 -32.28 -50.85
C HIS A 1129 31.29 -32.44 -50.58
N LYS A 1130 31.62 -33.29 -49.62
CA LYS A 1130 32.99 -33.65 -49.27
C LYS A 1130 33.27 -35.06 -49.76
N ALA A 1131 34.45 -35.31 -50.32
CA ALA A 1131 34.82 -36.60 -50.89
C ALA A 1131 36.31 -36.90 -50.72
N ILE A 1132 36.67 -38.17 -50.85
CA ILE A 1132 38.06 -38.64 -50.92
C ILE A 1132 38.38 -39.02 -52.37
N TRP A 1133 39.39 -38.38 -52.95
CA TRP A 1133 39.93 -38.72 -54.26
C TRP A 1133 41.02 -39.78 -54.11
N LEU A 1134 40.71 -41.01 -54.50
CA LEU A 1134 41.48 -42.21 -54.17
C LEU A 1134 42.91 -42.20 -54.71
N ASP A 1135 43.12 -41.81 -55.96
CA ASP A 1135 44.46 -41.66 -56.56
C ASP A 1135 45.01 -40.24 -56.46
N GLY A 1136 44.14 -39.24 -56.28
CA GLY A 1136 44.47 -37.86 -55.95
C GLY A 1136 45.25 -37.08 -57.03
N PRO A 1137 45.60 -35.81 -56.74
CA PRO A 1137 46.12 -34.87 -57.74
C PRO A 1137 47.58 -35.16 -58.12
N ILE A 1138 47.93 -34.82 -59.36
CA ILE A 1138 49.31 -34.83 -59.85
C ILE A 1138 50.12 -33.71 -59.17
N TYR A 1139 51.30 -34.04 -58.63
CA TYR A 1139 52.23 -33.03 -58.07
C TYR A 1139 53.64 -33.02 -58.69
N GLY A 1140 54.00 -34.04 -59.47
CA GLY A 1140 55.32 -34.15 -60.12
C GLY A 1140 55.41 -35.33 -61.07
N TRP A 1141 56.59 -35.55 -61.65
CA TRP A 1141 56.86 -36.67 -62.56
C TRP A 1141 57.96 -37.58 -62.01
N ASP A 1142 57.72 -38.89 -61.99
CA ASP A 1142 58.71 -39.91 -61.69
C ASP A 1142 59.46 -40.29 -62.96
N PHE A 1143 60.73 -39.87 -63.08
CA PHE A 1143 61.56 -40.14 -64.26
C PHE A 1143 61.94 -41.63 -64.37
N ASP A 1144 62.06 -42.34 -63.25
CA ASP A 1144 62.48 -43.74 -63.24
C ASP A 1144 61.31 -44.67 -63.60
N LYS A 1145 60.11 -44.36 -63.08
CA LYS A 1145 58.90 -45.17 -63.32
C LYS A 1145 58.09 -44.72 -64.54
N GLN A 1146 58.46 -43.62 -65.18
CA GLN A 1146 57.76 -43.03 -66.34
C GLN A 1146 56.25 -42.84 -66.08
N GLN A 1147 55.91 -42.33 -64.89
CA GLN A 1147 54.53 -42.07 -64.48
C GLN A 1147 54.41 -40.79 -63.64
N TRP A 1148 53.19 -40.25 -63.54
CA TRP A 1148 52.91 -39.10 -62.69
C TRP A 1148 52.96 -39.46 -61.20
N TYR A 1149 53.62 -38.63 -60.39
CA TYR A 1149 53.49 -38.68 -58.93
C TYR A 1149 52.13 -38.11 -58.53
N ARG A 1150 51.37 -38.90 -57.77
CA ARG A 1150 50.07 -38.51 -57.23
C ARG A 1150 50.00 -38.64 -55.71
N GLN A 1151 49.16 -37.83 -55.07
CA GLN A 1151 48.89 -37.90 -53.63
C GLN A 1151 47.65 -38.73 -53.38
N THR A 1152 47.80 -40.02 -53.10
CA THR A 1152 46.66 -40.94 -52.89
C THR A 1152 45.81 -40.54 -51.69
N GLU A 1153 44.52 -40.88 -51.72
CA GLU A 1153 43.52 -40.63 -50.67
C GLU A 1153 43.37 -39.14 -50.29
N TYR A 1154 43.32 -38.28 -51.31
CA TYR A 1154 43.30 -36.83 -51.12
C TYR A 1154 41.89 -36.30 -50.83
N GLU A 1155 41.75 -35.50 -49.78
CA GLU A 1155 40.46 -34.92 -49.37
C GLU A 1155 40.08 -33.72 -50.24
N VAL A 1156 38.91 -33.80 -50.89
CA VAL A 1156 38.42 -32.79 -51.83
C VAL A 1156 36.99 -32.36 -51.50
N ILE A 1157 36.61 -31.21 -52.07
CA ILE A 1157 35.25 -30.69 -52.08
C ILE A 1157 34.70 -30.77 -53.49
N LEU A 1158 33.46 -31.24 -53.59
CA LEU A 1158 32.65 -31.31 -54.79
C LEU A 1158 31.59 -30.21 -54.74
N LYS A 1159 31.68 -29.24 -55.65
CA LYS A 1159 30.70 -28.14 -55.77
C LYS A 1159 29.80 -28.38 -56.98
N THR A 1160 28.51 -28.55 -56.72
CA THR A 1160 27.45 -28.74 -57.72
C THR A 1160 26.63 -27.47 -57.85
N LEU A 1161 26.58 -26.87 -59.04
CA LEU A 1161 25.70 -25.72 -59.32
C LEU A 1161 24.32 -26.21 -59.75
N ASN A 1162 23.25 -25.46 -59.41
CA ASN A 1162 21.89 -25.82 -59.82
C ASN A 1162 21.76 -25.79 -61.35
N ASN A 1163 21.20 -26.84 -61.98
CA ASN A 1163 21.06 -27.02 -63.43
C ASN A 1163 22.38 -27.14 -64.25
N SER A 1164 23.45 -27.72 -63.68
CA SER A 1164 24.73 -27.88 -64.39
C SER A 1164 24.75 -28.97 -65.49
N SER A 1165 23.66 -29.68 -65.72
CA SER A 1165 23.53 -30.70 -66.78
C SER A 1165 23.60 -30.15 -68.22
N ASN A 1166 23.43 -28.83 -68.43
CA ASN A 1166 23.40 -28.19 -69.75
C ASN A 1166 24.58 -27.22 -70.03
N LEU A 1167 25.66 -27.21 -69.22
CA LEU A 1167 26.81 -26.29 -69.37
C LEU A 1167 26.39 -24.83 -69.62
N ASN A 1168 25.57 -24.27 -68.74
CA ASN A 1168 25.12 -22.88 -68.85
C ASN A 1168 26.28 -21.88 -68.65
N SER A 1169 26.11 -20.65 -69.15
CA SER A 1169 27.15 -19.61 -69.06
C SER A 1169 27.62 -19.35 -67.63
N GLU A 1170 26.74 -19.50 -66.63
CA GLU A 1170 27.08 -19.32 -65.22
C GLU A 1170 28.08 -20.37 -64.72
N PHE A 1171 27.88 -21.67 -65.02
CA PHE A 1171 28.87 -22.71 -64.72
C PHE A 1171 30.18 -22.44 -65.47
N LEU A 1172 30.08 -21.99 -66.73
CA LEU A 1172 31.21 -21.65 -67.58
C LEU A 1172 31.91 -20.32 -67.22
N ASP A 1173 31.36 -19.51 -66.34
CA ASP A 1173 32.01 -18.30 -65.86
C ASP A 1173 32.66 -18.56 -64.50
N GLU A 1174 31.98 -19.32 -63.63
CA GLU A 1174 32.47 -19.69 -62.31
C GLU A 1174 33.77 -20.54 -62.37
N TRP A 1175 33.81 -21.54 -63.26
CA TRP A 1175 35.01 -22.38 -63.42
C TRP A 1175 36.23 -21.61 -63.99
N LYS A 1176 36.02 -20.65 -64.91
CA LYS A 1176 37.02 -19.80 -65.57
C LYS A 1176 37.52 -18.80 -64.56
N TYR A 1177 36.63 -18.30 -63.71
CA TYR A 1177 36.98 -17.46 -62.59
C TYR A 1177 37.93 -18.20 -61.63
N HIS A 1178 37.56 -19.39 -61.15
CA HIS A 1178 38.42 -20.17 -60.26
C HIS A 1178 39.78 -20.50 -60.88
N TYR A 1179 39.79 -20.92 -62.15
CA TYR A 1179 41.04 -21.20 -62.86
C TYR A 1179 41.92 -19.95 -63.07
N ASN A 1180 41.32 -18.81 -63.42
CA ASN A 1180 42.06 -17.55 -63.59
C ASN A 1180 42.57 -17.00 -62.25
N CYS A 1181 41.82 -17.17 -61.16
CA CYS A 1181 42.27 -16.83 -59.82
C CYS A 1181 43.52 -17.65 -59.45
N GLN A 1182 43.49 -18.95 -59.68
CA GLN A 1182 44.63 -19.86 -59.46
C GLN A 1182 45.89 -19.45 -60.27
N LYS A 1183 45.72 -18.96 -61.51
CA LYS A 1183 46.82 -18.45 -62.35
C LYS A 1183 47.39 -17.09 -61.94
N LYS A 1184 46.58 -16.19 -61.36
CA LYS A 1184 46.94 -14.77 -61.18
C LYS A 1184 47.45 -14.39 -59.79
N SER A 1185 47.24 -15.19 -58.75
CA SER A 1185 47.83 -14.89 -57.44
C SER A 1185 47.90 -16.08 -56.47
N PHE A 1186 49.05 -16.17 -55.77
CA PHE A 1186 49.34 -16.68 -54.43
C PHE A 1186 48.21 -17.33 -53.58
N SER A 1187 47.59 -18.43 -54.03
CA SER A 1187 46.84 -19.27 -53.10
C SER A 1187 47.13 -20.75 -53.29
N LYS A 1188 48.17 -21.23 -52.58
CA LYS A 1188 48.29 -22.64 -52.16
C LYS A 1188 47.13 -23.09 -51.23
N PHE A 1189 46.06 -22.30 -51.11
CA PHE A 1189 45.02 -22.41 -50.08
C PHE A 1189 43.69 -22.92 -50.60
N ILE A 1190 43.25 -22.53 -51.81
CA ILE A 1190 42.12 -23.17 -52.50
C ILE A 1190 42.55 -23.47 -53.94
N GLN A 1191 42.75 -24.75 -54.24
CA GLN A 1191 43.12 -25.24 -55.56
C GLN A 1191 41.91 -25.85 -56.26
N PHE A 1192 41.67 -25.44 -57.50
CA PHE A 1192 40.78 -26.10 -58.45
C PHE A 1192 41.57 -27.21 -59.13
N PHE A 1193 41.16 -28.46 -58.89
CA PHE A 1193 41.86 -29.64 -59.40
C PHE A 1193 41.32 -30.13 -60.74
N GLY A 1194 40.03 -29.90 -61.00
CA GLY A 1194 39.41 -30.50 -62.18
C GLY A 1194 37.92 -30.63 -62.08
N ILE A 1195 37.37 -31.34 -63.06
CA ILE A 1195 35.92 -31.51 -63.24
C ILE A 1195 35.61 -32.99 -63.24
N THR A 1196 34.47 -33.34 -62.67
CA THR A 1196 33.87 -34.66 -62.78
C THR A 1196 32.40 -34.51 -63.21
N GLN A 1197 31.77 -35.60 -63.62
CA GLN A 1197 30.34 -35.64 -63.89
C GLN A 1197 29.71 -36.79 -63.13
N ASP A 1198 28.65 -36.50 -62.37
CA ASP A 1198 27.90 -37.53 -61.66
C ASP A 1198 27.15 -38.40 -62.69
N PRO A 1199 27.42 -39.72 -62.74
CA PRO A 1199 26.82 -40.60 -63.73
C PRO A 1199 25.31 -40.78 -63.56
N ASN A 1200 24.73 -40.42 -62.40
CA ASN A 1200 23.30 -40.63 -62.11
C ASN A 1200 22.42 -39.47 -62.59
N ASN A 1201 22.87 -38.23 -62.42
CA ASN A 1201 22.10 -37.03 -62.78
C ASN A 1201 22.73 -36.21 -63.93
N LEU A 1202 23.90 -36.63 -64.42
CA LEU A 1202 24.66 -36.00 -65.50
C LEU A 1202 25.12 -34.57 -65.22
N ASN A 1203 25.04 -34.13 -63.96
CA ASN A 1203 25.52 -32.81 -63.56
C ASN A 1203 27.05 -32.78 -63.55
N TYR A 1204 27.62 -31.72 -64.14
CA TYR A 1204 29.04 -31.42 -64.00
C TYR A 1204 29.31 -30.82 -62.61
N ILE A 1205 30.42 -31.25 -62.01
CA ILE A 1205 30.81 -30.96 -60.63
C ILE A 1205 32.26 -30.48 -60.63
N ILE A 1206 32.51 -29.37 -59.94
CA ILE A 1206 33.84 -28.78 -59.77
C ILE A 1206 34.53 -29.46 -58.57
N VAL A 1207 35.73 -30.01 -58.77
CA VAL A 1207 36.54 -30.65 -57.72
C VAL A 1207 37.63 -29.69 -57.24
N MET A 1208 37.62 -29.38 -55.95
CA MET A 1208 38.50 -28.37 -55.34
C MET A 1208 39.11 -28.87 -54.02
N SER A 1209 40.17 -28.20 -53.55
CA SER A 1209 40.79 -28.52 -52.27
C SER A 1209 39.87 -28.23 -51.08
N TYR A 1210 39.89 -29.13 -50.08
CA TYR A 1210 39.17 -28.92 -48.83
C TYR A 1210 39.86 -27.89 -47.92
N ALA A 1211 39.13 -26.84 -47.55
CA ALA A 1211 39.60 -25.85 -46.58
C ALA A 1211 39.39 -26.36 -45.14
N LYS A 1212 40.46 -26.80 -44.47
CA LYS A 1212 40.40 -27.39 -43.11
C LYS A 1212 39.77 -26.50 -42.03
N LYS A 1213 39.73 -25.18 -42.21
CA LYS A 1213 39.06 -24.22 -41.30
C LYS A 1213 37.61 -23.87 -41.71
N GLY A 1214 37.05 -24.61 -42.67
CA GLY A 1214 35.67 -24.46 -43.15
C GLY A 1214 35.57 -23.47 -44.32
N SER A 1215 35.32 -22.19 -44.04
CA SER A 1215 35.03 -21.18 -45.07
C SER A 1215 36.25 -20.36 -45.50
N LEU A 1216 36.25 -19.87 -46.76
CA LEU A 1216 37.30 -19.01 -47.28
C LEU A 1216 37.54 -17.77 -46.39
N ARG A 1217 36.48 -17.18 -45.81
CA ARG A 1217 36.59 -16.03 -44.89
C ARG A 1217 37.41 -16.36 -43.64
N LYS A 1218 37.26 -17.58 -43.09
CA LYS A 1218 38.03 -18.05 -41.92
C LYS A 1218 39.46 -18.43 -42.28
N CYS A 1219 39.73 -18.84 -43.52
CA CYS A 1219 41.10 -19.10 -43.99
C CYS A 1219 41.87 -17.81 -44.34
N LEU A 1220 41.18 -16.73 -44.76
CA LEU A 1220 41.81 -15.46 -45.14
C LEU A 1220 42.37 -14.67 -43.94
N SER A 1221 41.89 -14.90 -42.72
CA SER A 1221 42.39 -14.21 -41.52
C SER A 1221 43.82 -14.60 -41.12
N ASP A 1222 44.31 -15.76 -41.58
CA ASP A 1222 45.64 -16.27 -41.22
C ASP A 1222 46.75 -15.89 -42.22
N ILE A 1223 46.43 -15.21 -43.33
CA ILE A 1223 47.39 -14.87 -44.39
C ILE A 1223 47.78 -13.39 -44.27
N ILE A 1224 48.87 -13.12 -43.54
CA ILE A 1224 49.26 -11.75 -43.13
C ILE A 1224 50.02 -10.95 -44.22
N LYS A 1225 50.36 -11.53 -45.38
CA LYS A 1225 51.17 -10.85 -46.42
C LYS A 1225 50.47 -10.67 -47.79
N PHE A 1226 49.32 -10.00 -47.81
CA PHE A 1226 48.77 -9.45 -49.06
C PHE A 1226 48.74 -7.92 -49.07
N LYS A 1227 49.14 -7.31 -50.20
CA LYS A 1227 49.02 -5.86 -50.42
C LYS A 1227 47.53 -5.51 -50.51
N TRP A 1228 47.16 -4.33 -50.02
CA TRP A 1228 45.76 -3.90 -49.92
C TRP A 1228 45.03 -3.92 -51.27
N GLN A 1229 45.74 -3.59 -52.36
CA GLN A 1229 45.20 -3.61 -53.72
C GLN A 1229 44.77 -5.02 -54.19
N ASP A 1230 45.46 -6.07 -53.74
CA ASP A 1230 45.13 -7.46 -54.08
C ASP A 1230 43.89 -7.94 -53.30
N LYS A 1231 43.76 -7.52 -52.03
CA LYS A 1231 42.57 -7.73 -51.21
C LYS A 1231 41.35 -7.02 -51.82
N LEU A 1232 41.55 -5.83 -52.38
CA LEU A 1232 40.50 -5.04 -53.04
C LEU A 1232 40.02 -5.68 -54.35
N GLN A 1233 40.92 -6.24 -55.17
CA GLN A 1233 40.52 -6.98 -56.38
C GLN A 1233 39.72 -8.26 -56.07
N LEU A 1234 40.10 -8.98 -55.01
CA LEU A 1234 39.37 -10.16 -54.52
C LEU A 1234 37.95 -9.82 -54.02
N LEU A 1235 37.76 -8.63 -53.44
CA LEU A 1235 36.46 -8.12 -52.97
C LEU A 1235 35.59 -7.53 -54.09
N ILE A 1236 36.18 -6.78 -55.03
CA ILE A 1236 35.44 -6.09 -56.11
C ILE A 1236 34.79 -7.08 -57.08
N ARG A 1237 35.34 -8.28 -57.28
CA ARG A 1237 34.76 -9.29 -58.19
C ARG A 1237 33.82 -10.31 -57.56
N THR A 1238 33.77 -10.40 -56.23
CA THR A 1238 32.68 -11.10 -55.52
C THR A 1238 31.36 -10.32 -55.51
N GLN A 1239 31.36 -9.06 -55.98
CA GLN A 1239 30.17 -8.22 -56.14
C GLN A 1239 29.81 -7.91 -57.60
N SER A 1240 30.59 -8.37 -58.58
CA SER A 1240 30.35 -8.09 -60.00
C SER A 1240 30.13 -9.40 -60.79
N ASN A 1241 29.01 -10.04 -60.50
CA ASN A 1241 28.16 -10.85 -61.39
C ASN A 1241 26.83 -11.16 -60.66
N SER A 1242 26.27 -10.12 -60.03
CA SER A 1242 24.83 -10.03 -59.72
C SER A 1242 24.13 -9.28 -60.85
#